data_AF-A0A5Q3BNR6-F1
#
_entry.id   AF-A0A5Q3BNR6-F1
#
_cell.length_a   1.000
_cell.length_b   1.000
_cell.length_c   1.000
_cell.angle_alpha   90.00
_cell.angle_beta   90.00
_cell.angle_gamma   90.00
#
_symmetry.space_group_name_H-M   'P 1'
#
loop_
_entity.id
_entity.type
_entity.pdbx_description
1 polymer ?
#
loop_
_entity_poly.entity_id
_entity_poly.type
_entity_poly.pdbx_seq_one_letter_code
_entity_poly.pdbx_strand_id
1 'polypeptide(L)'
;MDNKTRFMQLYEQIKNPNNGYFSPEGIPYHSVETLICEAPDYGHMTTSEAYSYWLWLEAMYGRYTQDWSKLEAAWDNMEKYIIPVNEGDGNEEQPTMNYYNPSSPATYAAEHPYPDLYPSALTGQYPAGNDPLDAELKATYGSNETYLMHWLLDVDNWYGFGNLLNPSHTAVYVNTYQRGEQESVWETVPHPSQDNQTFGKPNEGFMSLFTKENQAPAPQWRYTNATDADARAVQAMFWARQWGYSNTNYLEKAKKMGDFLRYGMYDKYFQEIGSAADGSPSRGAGKNACHYLMAWYTAWGGGLGQYANWAWRIGASHVHQGYQNPVASYALSTAEGGLIPNSSTARSDWEKALKRQLELYTWLLSSEGAVAGGATNSWNGNYSAYPQNVSTFYEMAYTEAPVYHDPPSNNWFGMQVWPLERVAELYYIFAEKGDKSSENFHMAKHVIEKWIAYSLDYVFVGERPVTDEEGYYLNDAGERVLGGQNPQIAVQSDPGEFWIPANLEWSGQPDPWKGFDSFTGNPGLHVTTKNPSQDVGVLGSYIKTLVFFAAGTKAETGGFTALGNKAKNLAKELLDAAWSKNDGIGIAAEEEHEDYIRYFTKEIYFPNGWSGRNGQGNTIPGPNTVPSDPAKGGNGVYISHAELRPKIKNDPMWPYLENKYQTSWNPNTGKWENGLPTFVYHRFWSQVDMATAYAEYDRLIGNA
;
A
#
# COMPACT_ATOMS: atom_id res chain seq x y z
N MET A 1 -5.84 -10.12 -31.89
CA MET A 1 -6.27 -10.98 -30.77
C MET A 1 -7.28 -10.18 -29.97
N ASP A 2 -8.41 -10.77 -29.57
CA ASP A 2 -9.39 -10.07 -28.71
C ASP A 2 -8.89 -10.00 -27.25
N ASN A 3 -9.50 -9.12 -26.45
CA ASN A 3 -9.02 -8.85 -25.10
C ASN A 3 -9.30 -10.00 -24.12
N LYS A 4 -10.39 -10.76 -24.29
CA LYS A 4 -10.61 -11.99 -23.53
C LYS A 4 -9.46 -12.99 -23.74
N THR A 5 -9.02 -13.19 -24.98
CA THR A 5 -7.91 -14.09 -25.30
C THR A 5 -6.60 -13.59 -24.68
N ARG A 6 -6.34 -12.28 -24.73
CA ARG A 6 -5.17 -11.67 -24.07
C ARG A 6 -5.18 -11.87 -22.55
N PHE A 7 -6.33 -11.70 -21.90
CA PHE A 7 -6.50 -12.01 -20.47
C PHE A 7 -6.18 -13.48 -20.17
N MET A 8 -6.78 -14.42 -20.92
CA MET A 8 -6.56 -15.85 -20.68
C MET A 8 -5.08 -16.24 -20.88
N GLN A 9 -4.41 -15.66 -21.88
CA GLN A 9 -2.99 -15.89 -22.09
C GLN A 9 -2.14 -15.35 -20.94
N LEU A 10 -2.37 -14.12 -20.47
CA LEU A 10 -1.64 -13.58 -19.30
C LEU A 10 -1.93 -14.40 -18.04
N TYR A 11 -3.17 -14.81 -17.82
CA TYR A 11 -3.53 -15.70 -16.73
C TYR A 11 -2.72 -17.01 -16.80
N GLU A 12 -2.65 -17.65 -17.97
CA GLU A 12 -1.85 -18.87 -18.16
C GLU A 12 -0.36 -18.62 -17.92
N GLN A 13 0.18 -17.47 -18.35
CA GLN A 13 1.57 -17.09 -18.11
C GLN A 13 1.86 -16.88 -16.61
N ILE A 14 0.99 -16.17 -15.89
CA ILE A 14 1.13 -15.93 -14.45
C ILE A 14 1.02 -17.26 -13.68
N LYS A 15 0.10 -18.14 -14.07
CA LYS A 15 -0.13 -19.43 -13.38
C LYS A 15 0.80 -20.56 -13.85
N ASN A 16 1.65 -20.33 -14.84
CA ASN A 16 2.58 -21.34 -15.34
C ASN A 16 3.72 -21.53 -14.31
N PRO A 17 3.89 -22.73 -13.72
CA PRO A 17 4.94 -22.97 -12.73
C PRO A 17 6.36 -22.78 -13.30
N ASN A 18 6.55 -22.85 -14.63
CA ASN A 18 7.85 -22.58 -15.26
C ASN A 18 8.20 -21.08 -15.31
N ASN A 19 7.23 -20.19 -15.12
CA ASN A 19 7.42 -18.74 -15.16
C ASN A 19 7.78 -18.14 -13.79
N GLY A 20 7.73 -18.92 -12.71
CA GLY A 20 8.35 -18.53 -11.43
C GLY A 20 7.58 -17.54 -10.55
N TYR A 21 6.36 -17.14 -10.90
CA TYR A 21 5.55 -16.21 -10.07
C TYR A 21 5.14 -16.77 -8.70
N PHE A 22 5.12 -18.09 -8.54
CA PHE A 22 4.70 -18.76 -7.32
C PHE A 22 5.80 -19.65 -6.77
N SER A 23 5.90 -19.73 -5.45
CA SER A 23 6.74 -20.69 -4.75
C SER A 23 6.23 -22.14 -4.90
N PRO A 24 7.05 -23.14 -4.53
CA PRO A 24 6.60 -24.53 -4.46
C PRO A 24 5.40 -24.77 -3.52
N GLU A 25 5.21 -23.94 -2.50
CA GLU A 25 4.04 -23.97 -1.61
C GLU A 25 2.79 -23.28 -2.21
N GLY A 26 2.89 -22.76 -3.44
CA GLY A 26 1.81 -22.09 -4.14
C GLY A 26 1.54 -20.66 -3.64
N ILE A 27 2.55 -20.02 -3.05
CA ILE A 27 2.48 -18.63 -2.56
C ILE A 27 2.99 -17.71 -3.67
N PRO A 28 2.26 -16.65 -4.09
CA PRO A 28 2.78 -15.72 -5.08
C PRO A 28 3.96 -14.95 -4.48
N TYR A 29 5.04 -14.77 -5.21
CA TYR A 29 6.10 -13.83 -4.83
C TYR A 29 5.70 -12.38 -5.16
N HIS A 30 6.45 -11.42 -4.66
CA HIS A 30 6.37 -10.03 -5.11
C HIS A 30 6.75 -9.91 -6.60
N SER A 31 7.84 -10.58 -6.99
CA SER A 31 8.29 -10.66 -8.38
C SER A 31 8.98 -11.99 -8.67
N VAL A 32 9.08 -12.33 -9.96
CA VAL A 32 9.87 -13.50 -10.42
C VAL A 32 11.36 -13.30 -10.14
N GLU A 33 11.86 -12.08 -10.33
CA GLU A 33 13.24 -11.73 -10.04
C GLU A 33 13.44 -11.50 -8.54
N THR A 34 14.63 -11.81 -8.05
CA THR A 34 14.97 -11.77 -6.62
C THR A 34 15.65 -10.46 -6.20
N LEU A 35 16.50 -9.87 -7.04
CA LEU A 35 17.18 -8.60 -6.77
C LEU A 35 16.28 -7.41 -7.15
N ILE A 36 15.45 -6.99 -6.20
CA ILE A 36 14.55 -5.83 -6.29
C ILE A 36 14.31 -5.30 -4.87
N CYS A 37 14.11 -3.99 -4.73
CA CYS A 37 13.87 -3.33 -3.45
C CYS A 37 13.08 -2.04 -3.67
N GLU A 38 11.84 -1.98 -3.17
CA GLU A 38 10.92 -0.85 -3.44
C GLU A 38 9.84 -0.64 -2.36
N ALA A 39 9.42 -1.73 -1.72
CA ALA A 39 8.63 -1.73 -0.49
C ALA A 39 8.93 -3.01 0.31
N PRO A 40 8.78 -4.23 -0.27
CA PRO A 40 9.63 -5.35 0.09
C PRO A 40 11.06 -5.08 -0.42
N ASP A 41 12.04 -5.68 0.26
CA ASP A 41 13.48 -5.47 0.04
C ASP A 41 14.19 -6.68 -0.59
N TYR A 42 13.40 -7.65 -1.04
CA TYR A 42 13.82 -8.84 -1.79
C TYR A 42 12.60 -9.39 -2.56
N GLY A 43 12.79 -9.81 -3.81
CA GLY A 43 11.68 -10.11 -4.72
C GLY A 43 10.88 -11.38 -4.40
N HIS A 44 11.47 -12.33 -3.68
CA HIS A 44 10.76 -13.51 -3.17
C HIS A 44 10.24 -13.33 -1.74
N MET A 45 10.25 -12.11 -1.22
CA MET A 45 9.23 -11.76 -0.25
C MET A 45 7.87 -11.79 -0.96
N THR A 46 6.79 -11.86 -0.19
CA THR A 46 5.46 -11.54 -0.69
C THR A 46 4.75 -10.62 0.26
N THR A 47 3.66 -10.05 -0.21
CA THR A 47 2.89 -9.05 0.51
C THR A 47 1.41 -9.45 0.58
N SER A 48 0.71 -8.90 1.57
CA SER A 48 -0.76 -8.93 1.57
C SER A 48 -1.34 -8.32 0.30
N GLU A 49 -0.65 -7.33 -0.29
CA GLU A 49 -0.99 -6.78 -1.60
C GLU A 49 -0.98 -7.87 -2.67
N ALA A 50 0.11 -8.62 -2.86
CA ALA A 50 0.20 -9.68 -3.86
C ALA A 50 -0.91 -10.73 -3.69
N TYR A 51 -1.23 -11.13 -2.46
CA TYR A 51 -2.38 -11.99 -2.16
C TYR A 51 -3.72 -11.37 -2.58
N SER A 52 -3.95 -10.10 -2.28
CA SER A 52 -5.19 -9.41 -2.67
C SER A 52 -5.35 -9.30 -4.19
N TYR A 53 -4.25 -9.11 -4.92
CA TYR A 53 -4.23 -9.16 -6.39
C TYR A 53 -4.47 -10.59 -6.89
N TRP A 54 -3.91 -11.62 -6.25
CA TRP A 54 -4.17 -13.00 -6.64
C TRP A 54 -5.66 -13.33 -6.54
N LEU A 55 -6.34 -12.92 -5.47
CA LEU A 55 -7.78 -13.07 -5.33
C LEU A 55 -8.54 -12.35 -6.46
N TRP A 56 -8.13 -11.15 -6.85
CA TRP A 56 -8.74 -10.43 -7.97
C TRP A 56 -8.55 -11.18 -9.31
N LEU A 57 -7.36 -11.70 -9.56
CA LEU A 57 -7.06 -12.51 -10.75
C LEU A 57 -7.97 -13.74 -10.83
N GLU A 58 -8.11 -14.49 -9.73
CA GLU A 58 -8.94 -15.70 -9.70
C GLU A 58 -10.44 -15.39 -9.72
N ALA A 59 -10.89 -14.27 -9.15
CA ALA A 59 -12.27 -13.81 -9.28
C ALA A 59 -12.59 -13.50 -10.76
N MET A 60 -11.69 -12.84 -11.48
CA MET A 60 -11.86 -12.55 -12.90
C MET A 60 -11.81 -13.83 -13.76
N TYR A 61 -10.89 -14.75 -13.45
CA TYR A 61 -10.84 -16.04 -14.13
C TYR A 61 -12.11 -16.87 -13.89
N GLY A 62 -12.55 -16.95 -12.63
CA GLY A 62 -13.77 -17.64 -12.22
C GLY A 62 -15.02 -17.06 -12.89
N ARG A 63 -15.04 -15.75 -13.15
CA ARG A 63 -16.09 -15.12 -13.96
C ARG A 63 -16.17 -15.72 -15.36
N TYR A 64 -15.05 -15.86 -16.07
CA TYR A 64 -15.05 -16.35 -17.45
C TYR A 64 -15.30 -17.85 -17.55
N THR A 65 -14.80 -18.62 -16.59
CA THR A 65 -14.87 -20.09 -16.61
C THR A 65 -16.07 -20.66 -15.86
N GLN A 66 -16.69 -19.85 -14.99
CA GLN A 66 -17.71 -20.28 -14.02
C GLN A 66 -17.19 -21.36 -13.06
N ASP A 67 -15.87 -21.45 -12.90
CA ASP A 67 -15.19 -22.30 -11.92
C ASP A 67 -14.51 -21.43 -10.86
N TRP A 68 -15.07 -21.45 -9.66
CA TRP A 68 -14.62 -20.64 -8.53
C TRP A 68 -13.63 -21.39 -7.62
N SER A 69 -13.30 -22.65 -7.92
CA SER A 69 -12.42 -23.47 -7.07
C SER A 69 -11.04 -22.86 -6.87
N LYS A 70 -10.53 -22.11 -7.86
CA LYS A 70 -9.23 -21.43 -7.77
C LYS A 70 -9.25 -20.21 -6.87
N LEU A 71 -10.37 -19.48 -6.83
CA LEU A 71 -10.56 -18.37 -5.89
C LEU A 71 -10.57 -18.90 -4.45
N GLU A 72 -11.27 -20.02 -4.24
CA GLU A 72 -11.32 -20.70 -2.95
C GLU A 72 -9.94 -21.19 -2.51
N ALA A 73 -9.19 -21.85 -3.40
CA ALA A 73 -7.83 -22.30 -3.13
C ALA A 73 -6.85 -21.15 -2.84
N ALA A 74 -7.01 -20.01 -3.51
CA ALA A 74 -6.21 -18.81 -3.23
C ALA A 74 -6.55 -18.24 -1.84
N TRP A 75 -7.83 -18.22 -1.45
CA TRP A 75 -8.24 -17.81 -0.11
C TRP A 75 -7.71 -18.77 0.97
N ASP A 76 -7.78 -20.08 0.75
CA ASP A 76 -7.23 -21.07 1.67
C ASP A 76 -5.72 -20.92 1.83
N ASN A 77 -4.98 -20.62 0.74
CA ASN A 77 -3.55 -20.36 0.81
C ASN A 77 -3.24 -19.08 1.60
N MET A 78 -3.98 -18.00 1.35
CA MET A 78 -3.89 -16.74 2.11
C MET A 78 -4.12 -16.98 3.60
N GLU A 79 -5.21 -17.65 3.97
CA GLU A 79 -5.53 -17.96 5.36
C GLU A 79 -4.46 -18.82 6.03
N LYS A 80 -3.89 -19.76 5.29
CA LYS A 80 -2.86 -20.66 5.81
C LYS A 80 -1.51 -19.98 6.09
N TYR A 81 -1.07 -19.08 5.21
CA TYR A 81 0.33 -18.62 5.23
C TYR A 81 0.51 -17.16 5.64
N ILE A 82 -0.50 -16.30 5.48
CA ILE A 82 -0.33 -14.86 5.73
C ILE A 82 -1.36 -14.25 6.68
N ILE A 83 -2.44 -14.95 7.05
CA ILE A 83 -3.35 -14.52 8.12
C ILE A 83 -2.97 -15.27 9.40
N PRO A 84 -2.43 -14.61 10.45
CA PRO A 84 -1.87 -15.30 11.60
C PRO A 84 -2.95 -15.73 12.60
N VAL A 85 -3.87 -16.61 12.22
CA VAL A 85 -5.01 -17.04 13.05
C VAL A 85 -5.05 -18.54 13.23
N ASN A 86 -5.69 -18.99 14.30
CA ASN A 86 -6.02 -20.39 14.51
C ASN A 86 -7.21 -20.85 13.64
N GLU A 87 -7.16 -20.52 12.35
CA GLU A 87 -8.04 -20.97 11.27
C GLU A 87 -7.15 -21.45 10.10
N GLY A 88 -7.74 -22.01 9.05
CA GLY A 88 -6.95 -22.64 7.97
C GLY A 88 -6.29 -23.95 8.41
N ASP A 89 -5.04 -23.89 8.85
CA ASP A 89 -4.26 -25.08 9.26
C ASP A 89 -4.36 -25.42 10.76
N GLY A 90 -5.01 -24.56 11.54
CA GLY A 90 -5.33 -24.78 12.96
C GLY A 90 -4.15 -24.57 13.92
N ASN A 91 -3.12 -23.81 13.52
CA ASN A 91 -2.03 -23.43 14.41
C ASN A 91 -2.32 -22.12 15.14
N GLU A 92 -1.98 -22.07 16.43
CA GLU A 92 -2.14 -20.86 17.25
C GLU A 92 -1.00 -19.87 16.96
N GLU A 93 -1.33 -18.77 16.25
CA GLU A 93 -0.34 -17.75 15.86
C GLU A 93 -0.50 -16.42 16.62
N GLN A 94 -1.50 -16.32 17.52
CA GLN A 94 -1.75 -15.15 18.40
C GLN A 94 -1.94 -15.54 19.89
N PRO A 95 -1.00 -16.32 20.49
CA PRO A 95 -1.23 -17.13 21.69
C PRO A 95 -1.61 -16.39 22.99
N THR A 96 -1.46 -15.07 23.01
CA THR A 96 -1.73 -14.22 24.19
C THR A 96 -2.75 -13.11 23.92
N MET A 97 -3.40 -13.12 22.74
CA MET A 97 -4.39 -12.10 22.35
C MET A 97 -5.61 -12.04 23.30
N ASN A 98 -5.92 -13.15 23.97
CA ASN A 98 -6.94 -13.23 25.01
C ASN A 98 -6.64 -12.37 26.25
N TYR A 99 -5.38 -11.96 26.49
CA TYR A 99 -4.97 -11.05 27.56
C TYR A 99 -5.07 -9.56 27.19
N TYR A 100 -5.53 -9.24 25.99
CA TYR A 100 -5.75 -7.86 25.56
C TYR A 100 -6.70 -7.10 26.48
N ASN A 101 -6.31 -5.86 26.80
CA ASN A 101 -7.12 -4.95 27.61
C ASN A 101 -7.67 -3.81 26.74
N PRO A 102 -8.96 -3.84 26.36
CA PRO A 102 -9.55 -2.79 25.52
C PRO A 102 -9.67 -1.43 26.22
N SER A 103 -9.51 -1.35 27.55
CA SER A 103 -9.45 -0.06 28.27
C SER A 103 -8.05 0.55 28.34
N SER A 104 -7.04 -0.17 27.85
CA SER A 104 -5.67 0.31 27.70
C SER A 104 -5.00 -0.43 26.54
N PRO A 105 -5.42 -0.16 25.28
CA PRO A 105 -5.05 -0.97 24.11
C PRO A 105 -3.55 -1.12 23.87
N ALA A 106 -2.75 -0.09 24.15
CA ALA A 106 -1.30 -0.09 24.00
C ALA A 106 -0.66 0.96 24.92
N THR A 107 0.67 0.93 25.01
CA THR A 107 1.45 1.96 25.69
C THR A 107 2.00 2.95 24.67
N TYR A 108 1.79 4.25 24.91
CA TYR A 108 2.30 5.31 24.04
C TYR A 108 3.83 5.33 23.96
N ALA A 109 4.33 5.46 22.73
CA ALA A 109 5.66 5.91 22.39
C ALA A 109 5.57 6.90 21.22
N ALA A 110 6.44 7.91 21.21
CA ALA A 110 6.52 8.86 20.11
C ALA A 110 7.11 8.20 18.85
N GLU A 111 6.61 8.57 17.67
CA GLU A 111 7.40 8.44 16.45
C GLU A 111 8.46 9.56 16.39
N HIS A 112 9.48 9.37 15.57
CA HIS A 112 10.56 10.33 15.37
C HIS A 112 10.82 10.57 13.88
N PRO A 113 11.33 11.75 13.50
CA PRO A 113 11.58 12.10 12.11
C PRO A 113 12.71 11.28 11.46
N TYR A 114 13.60 10.64 12.24
CA TYR A 114 14.71 9.84 11.71
C TYR A 114 14.87 8.51 12.46
N PRO A 115 15.32 7.44 11.78
CA PRO A 115 15.64 6.15 12.42
C PRO A 115 16.65 6.26 13.55
N ASP A 116 17.55 7.24 13.46
CA ASP A 116 18.60 7.59 14.41
C ASP A 116 18.11 7.88 15.84
N LEU A 117 16.86 8.32 15.98
CA LEU A 117 16.25 8.68 17.26
C LEU A 117 15.57 7.48 17.95
N TYR A 118 15.56 6.32 17.30
CA TYR A 118 15.09 5.07 17.88
C TYR A 118 16.22 4.32 18.62
N PRO A 119 15.91 3.54 19.67
CA PRO A 119 14.58 3.14 20.14
C PRO A 119 13.80 4.25 20.86
N SER A 120 12.50 4.34 20.58
CA SER A 120 11.58 5.28 21.24
C SER A 120 11.17 4.77 22.62
N ALA A 121 11.09 5.67 23.62
CA ALA A 121 10.71 5.27 24.97
C ALA A 121 9.21 4.97 25.07
N LEU A 122 8.86 3.82 25.66
CA LEU A 122 7.48 3.51 26.08
C LEU A 122 7.16 4.30 27.35
N THR A 123 6.65 5.53 27.20
CA THR A 123 6.45 6.45 28.32
C THR A 123 5.05 6.37 28.90
N GLY A 124 4.05 5.97 28.11
CA GLY A 124 2.65 6.11 28.50
C GLY A 124 2.23 7.56 28.77
N GLN A 125 2.99 8.55 28.27
CA GLN A 125 2.75 9.98 28.48
C GLN A 125 1.31 10.36 28.13
N TYR A 126 0.80 9.82 27.02
CA TYR A 126 -0.61 9.89 26.65
C TYR A 126 -1.25 8.52 26.88
N PRO A 127 -2.11 8.38 27.91
CA PRO A 127 -2.88 7.17 28.10
C PRO A 127 -3.74 6.88 26.87
N ALA A 128 -3.70 5.64 26.38
CA ALA A 128 -4.54 5.24 25.26
C ALA A 128 -6.03 5.37 25.60
N GLY A 129 -6.85 5.71 24.61
CA GLY A 129 -8.30 5.67 24.74
C GLY A 129 -8.86 4.25 24.77
N ASN A 130 -10.19 4.14 24.92
CA ASN A 130 -10.85 2.84 24.92
C ASN A 130 -11.03 2.31 23.49
N ASP A 131 -10.82 1.01 23.32
CA ASP A 131 -11.20 0.26 22.12
C ASP A 131 -12.69 -0.16 22.21
N PRO A 132 -13.57 0.38 21.34
CA PRO A 132 -14.98 0.05 21.34
C PRO A 132 -15.34 -1.18 20.49
N LEU A 133 -14.38 -1.81 19.79
CA LEU A 133 -14.62 -2.92 18.86
C LEU A 133 -14.44 -4.30 19.50
N ASP A 134 -13.47 -4.46 20.40
CA ASP A 134 -13.08 -5.78 20.94
C ASP A 134 -14.26 -6.60 21.50
N ALA A 135 -15.12 -5.98 22.32
CA ALA A 135 -16.28 -6.67 22.89
C ALA A 135 -17.29 -7.12 21.81
N GLU A 136 -17.48 -6.30 20.78
CA GLU A 136 -18.36 -6.60 19.65
C GLU A 136 -17.78 -7.74 18.80
N LEU A 137 -16.50 -7.69 18.45
CA LEU A 137 -15.81 -8.74 17.68
C LEU A 137 -15.81 -10.09 18.42
N LYS A 138 -15.53 -10.09 19.74
CA LYS A 138 -15.62 -11.29 20.58
C LYS A 138 -17.04 -11.86 20.60
N ALA A 139 -18.05 -11.02 20.71
CA ALA A 139 -19.45 -11.46 20.71
C ALA A 139 -19.84 -12.09 19.36
N THR A 140 -19.35 -11.55 18.25
CA THR A 140 -19.67 -12.03 16.90
C THR A 140 -18.91 -13.31 16.53
N TYR A 141 -17.62 -13.39 16.86
CA TYR A 141 -16.74 -14.47 16.36
C TYR A 141 -16.25 -15.44 17.43
N GLY A 142 -16.54 -15.19 18.71
CA GLY A 142 -16.05 -16.00 19.83
C GLY A 142 -14.56 -15.83 20.13
N SER A 143 -13.84 -15.02 19.35
CA SER A 143 -12.41 -14.73 19.48
C SER A 143 -12.13 -13.27 19.12
N ASN A 144 -11.03 -12.73 19.64
CA ASN A 144 -10.46 -11.46 19.22
C ASN A 144 -9.12 -11.62 18.50
N GLU A 145 -8.79 -12.82 18.01
CA GLU A 145 -7.67 -13.00 17.08
C GLU A 145 -7.94 -12.22 15.80
N THR A 146 -6.97 -11.39 15.40
CA THR A 146 -7.12 -10.53 14.23
C THR A 146 -7.16 -11.35 12.96
N TYR A 147 -8.30 -11.34 12.27
CA TYR A 147 -8.43 -11.98 10.95
C TYR A 147 -8.12 -10.96 9.84
N LEU A 148 -6.85 -10.56 9.76
CA LEU A 148 -6.28 -9.70 8.73
C LEU A 148 -4.93 -10.27 8.28
N MET A 149 -4.55 -10.01 7.04
CA MET A 149 -3.25 -10.43 6.55
C MET A 149 -2.13 -9.67 7.28
N HIS A 150 -1.06 -10.36 7.67
CA HIS A 150 0.21 -9.68 7.90
C HIS A 150 0.72 -9.12 6.56
N TRP A 151 1.32 -7.94 6.57
CA TRP A 151 1.66 -7.26 5.33
C TRP A 151 2.82 -7.89 4.57
N LEU A 152 3.76 -8.58 5.23
CA LEU A 152 5.00 -9.08 4.63
C LEU A 152 5.33 -10.51 5.10
N LEU A 153 5.71 -11.35 4.15
CA LEU A 153 6.05 -12.74 4.37
C LEU A 153 7.33 -13.10 3.60
N ASP A 154 8.32 -13.67 4.29
CA ASP A 154 9.51 -14.25 3.69
C ASP A 154 9.19 -15.67 3.22
N VAL A 155 8.85 -15.81 1.94
CA VAL A 155 8.30 -17.05 1.37
C VAL A 155 9.33 -18.17 1.38
N ASP A 156 10.59 -17.83 1.07
CA ASP A 156 11.70 -18.78 0.92
C ASP A 156 12.52 -18.97 2.20
N ASN A 157 12.12 -18.34 3.31
CA ASN A 157 12.94 -18.21 4.52
C ASN A 157 14.36 -17.69 4.18
N TRP A 158 14.44 -16.75 3.23
CA TRP A 158 15.68 -16.19 2.73
C TRP A 158 16.46 -15.48 3.85
N TYR A 159 15.73 -14.77 4.72
CA TYR A 159 16.29 -14.16 5.92
C TYR A 159 16.83 -15.20 6.89
N GLY A 160 16.24 -16.39 6.97
CA GLY A 160 16.73 -17.50 7.80
C GLY A 160 16.22 -17.48 9.24
N PHE A 161 15.15 -16.74 9.53
CA PHE A 161 14.55 -16.71 10.87
C PHE A 161 13.79 -18.00 11.22
N GLY A 162 13.17 -18.64 10.21
CA GLY A 162 12.21 -19.73 10.41
C GLY A 162 10.89 -19.25 11.04
N ASN A 163 9.82 -20.01 10.81
CA ASN A 163 8.51 -19.72 11.39
C ASN A 163 8.38 -20.39 12.76
N LEU A 164 8.34 -19.59 13.83
CA LEU A 164 8.41 -20.09 15.21
C LEU A 164 7.12 -20.80 15.64
N LEU A 165 5.98 -20.17 15.39
CA LEU A 165 4.67 -20.67 15.81
C LEU A 165 4.12 -21.71 14.84
N ASN A 166 4.65 -21.76 13.61
CA ASN A 166 4.36 -22.82 12.66
C ASN A 166 5.62 -23.34 11.94
N PRO A 167 6.49 -24.13 12.60
CA PRO A 167 7.77 -24.57 12.05
C PRO A 167 7.67 -25.51 10.83
N SER A 168 6.46 -25.94 10.47
CA SER A 168 6.21 -26.75 9.28
C SER A 168 6.17 -25.92 8.00
N HIS A 169 5.97 -24.61 8.11
CA HIS A 169 5.94 -23.68 6.99
C HIS A 169 7.34 -23.17 6.67
N THR A 170 7.71 -23.21 5.38
CA THR A 170 8.88 -22.49 4.87
C THR A 170 8.66 -20.99 5.04
N ALA A 171 7.48 -20.50 4.67
CA ALA A 171 7.14 -19.09 4.72
C ALA A 171 7.12 -18.54 6.16
N VAL A 172 7.77 -17.40 6.36
CA VAL A 172 8.01 -16.79 7.67
C VAL A 172 7.43 -15.39 7.74
N TYR A 173 6.65 -15.09 8.77
CA TYR A 173 6.21 -13.73 9.07
C TYR A 173 7.39 -12.84 9.45
N VAL A 174 7.63 -11.77 8.68
CA VAL A 174 8.75 -10.85 8.86
C VAL A 174 8.25 -9.41 8.85
N ASN A 175 8.89 -8.56 9.66
CA ASN A 175 8.69 -7.12 9.67
C ASN A 175 9.96 -6.40 9.24
N THR A 176 9.79 -5.17 8.74
CA THR A 176 10.88 -4.25 8.36
C THR A 176 10.66 -2.86 8.97
N TYR A 177 9.77 -2.05 8.39
CA TYR A 177 9.47 -0.67 8.82
C TYR A 177 8.99 -0.57 10.26
N GLN A 178 9.66 0.23 11.08
CA GLN A 178 9.34 0.48 12.49
C GLN A 178 9.78 1.86 13.00
N ARG A 179 10.52 2.66 12.21
CA ARG A 179 11.31 3.81 12.70
C ARG A 179 11.00 5.14 12.00
N GLY A 180 9.72 5.38 11.72
CA GLY A 180 9.21 6.70 11.36
C GLY A 180 9.42 7.07 9.90
N GLU A 181 9.16 8.33 9.59
CA GLU A 181 8.90 8.82 8.23
C GLU A 181 10.10 8.79 7.28
N GLN A 182 11.32 8.83 7.80
CA GLN A 182 12.54 8.76 6.99
C GLN A 182 13.09 7.35 6.83
N GLU A 183 12.53 6.33 7.50
CA GLU A 183 12.97 4.95 7.30
C GLU A 183 12.49 4.44 5.94
N SER A 184 13.28 4.67 4.89
CA SER A 184 13.04 4.08 3.58
C SER A 184 13.21 2.56 3.60
N VAL A 185 12.77 1.88 2.54
CA VAL A 185 12.97 0.43 2.36
C VAL A 185 14.43 0.01 2.58
N TRP A 186 15.36 0.86 2.16
CA TRP A 186 16.81 0.67 2.22
C TRP A 186 17.38 0.71 3.64
N GLU A 187 16.69 1.42 4.53
CA GLU A 187 17.17 1.75 5.87
C GLU A 187 16.65 0.79 6.95
N THR A 188 15.69 -0.08 6.59
CA THR A 188 15.07 -1.02 7.51
C THR A 188 16.00 -2.14 8.00
N VAL A 189 15.69 -2.70 9.17
CA VAL A 189 16.33 -3.92 9.69
C VAL A 189 15.29 -5.05 9.73
N PRO A 190 15.34 -6.05 8.83
CA PRO A 190 14.39 -7.15 8.82
C PRO A 190 14.49 -7.98 10.09
N HIS A 191 13.34 -8.37 10.63
CA HIS A 191 13.23 -9.07 11.91
C HIS A 191 11.99 -9.96 11.95
N PRO A 192 12.02 -11.08 12.69
CA PRO A 192 10.87 -11.98 12.74
C PRO A 192 9.71 -11.31 13.46
N SER A 193 8.50 -11.52 12.94
CA SER A 193 7.27 -11.11 13.61
C SER A 193 7.09 -11.84 14.94
N GLN A 194 7.60 -13.07 15.04
CA GLN A 194 7.59 -13.92 16.24
C GLN A 194 8.99 -13.94 16.89
N ASP A 195 9.34 -12.90 17.63
CA ASP A 195 10.67 -12.69 18.21
C ASP A 195 10.83 -13.42 19.56
N ASN A 196 11.38 -14.63 19.51
CA ASN A 196 11.78 -15.39 20.71
C ASN A 196 13.18 -15.06 21.22
N GLN A 197 13.83 -14.02 20.68
CA GLN A 197 15.17 -13.56 21.05
C GLN A 197 16.31 -14.53 20.73
N THR A 198 16.08 -15.54 19.88
CA THR A 198 17.15 -16.39 19.32
C THR A 198 18.05 -15.59 18.35
N PHE A 199 17.46 -14.61 17.68
CA PHE A 199 18.13 -13.64 16.83
C PHE A 199 18.12 -12.26 17.49
N GLY A 200 18.76 -11.27 16.87
CA GLY A 200 18.92 -9.94 17.41
C GLY A 200 19.97 -9.88 18.52
N LYS A 201 19.81 -8.93 19.44
CA LYS A 201 20.69 -8.73 20.59
C LYS A 201 20.37 -9.77 21.67
N PRO A 202 21.38 -10.42 22.28
CA PRO A 202 21.16 -11.41 23.33
C PRO A 202 20.25 -10.89 24.46
N ASN A 203 19.22 -11.68 24.81
CA ASN A 203 18.17 -11.38 25.81
C ASN A 203 17.25 -10.20 25.47
N GLU A 204 17.34 -9.61 24.28
CA GLU A 204 16.51 -8.47 23.89
C GLU A 204 15.83 -8.64 22.52
N GLY A 205 16.31 -9.57 21.70
CA GLY A 205 15.82 -9.74 20.33
C GLY A 205 16.13 -8.50 19.49
N PHE A 206 15.22 -8.13 18.60
CA PHE A 206 15.30 -6.89 17.84
C PHE A 206 14.59 -5.72 18.53
N MET A 207 13.82 -5.97 19.59
CA MET A 207 12.91 -4.99 20.18
C MET A 207 13.62 -3.70 20.61
N SER A 208 14.82 -3.80 21.16
CA SER A 208 15.62 -2.66 21.62
C SER A 208 16.23 -1.79 20.51
N LEU A 209 15.98 -2.11 19.23
CA LEU A 209 16.17 -1.18 18.12
C LEU A 209 14.99 -0.20 17.99
N PHE A 210 13.79 -0.59 18.42
CA PHE A 210 12.55 0.11 18.12
C PHE A 210 11.95 0.77 19.35
N THR A 211 11.90 0.06 20.47
CA THR A 211 11.32 0.56 21.72
C THR A 211 12.27 0.37 22.90
N LYS A 212 12.14 1.27 23.88
CA LYS A 212 12.89 1.24 25.13
C LYS A 212 11.92 1.26 26.30
N GLU A 213 12.07 0.28 27.18
CA GLU A 213 11.38 0.19 28.47
C GLU A 213 12.42 0.04 29.61
N ASN A 214 11.96 0.03 30.86
CA ASN A 214 12.85 -0.06 32.02
C ASN A 214 13.42 -1.46 32.22
N GLN A 215 12.75 -2.48 31.69
CA GLN A 215 13.13 -3.88 31.77
C GLN A 215 13.75 -4.34 30.44
N ALA A 216 14.41 -5.50 30.45
CA ALA A 216 14.70 -6.17 29.19
C ALA A 216 13.36 -6.56 28.54
N PRO A 217 13.19 -6.33 27.23
CA PRO A 217 11.95 -6.68 26.55
C PRO A 217 11.72 -8.20 26.66
N ALA A 218 10.46 -8.61 26.78
CA ALA A 218 10.12 -10.02 26.76
C ALA A 218 10.13 -10.57 25.32
N PRO A 219 10.33 -11.89 25.13
CA PRO A 219 9.94 -12.59 23.90
C PRO A 219 8.50 -12.24 23.54
N GLN A 220 8.25 -11.90 22.28
CA GLN A 220 6.94 -11.38 21.85
C GLN A 220 6.69 -11.58 20.37
N TRP A 221 5.42 -11.52 19.98
CA TRP A 221 4.96 -11.56 18.61
C TRP A 221 4.28 -10.22 18.23
N ARG A 222 4.40 -9.80 16.98
CA ARG A 222 3.69 -8.63 16.44
C ARG A 222 3.41 -8.78 14.95
N TYR A 223 2.23 -8.35 14.53
CA TYR A 223 1.81 -8.31 13.14
C TYR A 223 1.25 -6.93 12.83
N THR A 224 1.43 -6.52 11.58
CA THR A 224 0.93 -5.27 11.01
C THR A 224 0.26 -5.61 9.67
N ASN A 225 -0.92 -5.09 9.40
CA ASN A 225 -1.56 -5.23 8.09
C ASN A 225 -1.21 -4.05 7.17
N ALA A 226 -1.61 -4.15 5.91
CA ALA A 226 -1.77 -3.00 5.02
C ALA A 226 -3.25 -2.88 4.67
N THR A 227 -3.90 -1.77 5.05
CA THR A 227 -5.38 -1.70 4.98
C THR A 227 -5.93 -1.77 3.57
N ASP A 228 -5.17 -1.30 2.58
CA ASP A 228 -5.58 -1.34 1.18
C ASP A 228 -5.64 -2.79 0.66
N ALA A 229 -4.75 -3.67 1.14
CA ALA A 229 -4.67 -5.07 0.75
C ALA A 229 -5.88 -5.88 1.22
N ASP A 230 -6.21 -5.84 2.52
CA ASP A 230 -7.41 -6.50 3.04
C ASP A 230 -8.68 -5.92 2.40
N ALA A 231 -8.71 -4.60 2.16
CA ALA A 231 -9.82 -3.98 1.45
C ALA A 231 -9.93 -4.43 -0.01
N ARG A 232 -8.80 -4.61 -0.72
CA ARG A 232 -8.77 -5.13 -2.10
C ARG A 232 -9.20 -6.59 -2.15
N ALA A 233 -8.89 -7.40 -1.13
CA ALA A 233 -9.44 -8.75 -1.00
C ALA A 233 -10.98 -8.73 -0.87
N VAL A 234 -11.53 -7.82 -0.07
CA VAL A 234 -12.99 -7.60 0.02
C VAL A 234 -13.57 -7.11 -1.31
N GLN A 235 -12.89 -6.21 -2.02
CA GLN A 235 -13.28 -5.72 -3.36
C GLN A 235 -13.35 -6.88 -4.37
N ALA A 236 -12.35 -7.77 -4.39
CA ALA A 236 -12.34 -8.96 -5.25
C ALA A 236 -13.54 -9.88 -4.94
N MET A 237 -13.85 -10.10 -3.66
CA MET A 237 -15.01 -10.90 -3.25
C MET A 237 -16.35 -10.23 -3.56
N PHE A 238 -16.42 -8.90 -3.50
CA PHE A 238 -17.58 -8.15 -3.96
C PHE A 238 -17.84 -8.41 -5.45
N TRP A 239 -16.81 -8.29 -6.29
CA TRP A 239 -16.95 -8.55 -7.72
C TRP A 239 -17.27 -10.01 -8.03
N ALA A 240 -16.59 -10.97 -7.39
CA ALA A 240 -16.90 -12.39 -7.52
C ALA A 240 -18.39 -12.66 -7.22
N ARG A 241 -18.93 -12.06 -6.14
CA ARG A 241 -20.35 -12.16 -5.79
C ARG A 241 -21.25 -11.54 -6.86
N GLN A 242 -20.94 -10.34 -7.36
CA GLN A 242 -21.72 -9.73 -8.45
C GLN A 242 -21.70 -10.60 -9.73
N TRP A 243 -20.65 -11.41 -9.91
CA TRP A 243 -20.49 -12.32 -11.04
C TRP A 243 -21.03 -13.73 -10.82
N GLY A 244 -21.69 -13.99 -9.69
CA GLY A 244 -22.42 -15.23 -9.40
C GLY A 244 -21.78 -16.15 -8.37
N TYR A 245 -20.65 -15.76 -7.76
CA TYR A 245 -20.09 -16.51 -6.64
C TYR A 245 -21.01 -16.45 -5.41
N SER A 246 -21.32 -17.60 -4.80
CA SER A 246 -22.32 -17.69 -3.74
C SER A 246 -21.96 -18.61 -2.58
N ASN A 247 -20.73 -19.12 -2.51
CA ASN A 247 -20.34 -19.99 -1.40
C ASN A 247 -20.20 -19.15 -0.12
N THR A 248 -21.11 -19.38 0.83
CA THR A 248 -21.21 -18.58 2.04
C THR A 248 -20.00 -18.71 2.93
N ASN A 249 -19.26 -19.82 2.89
CA ASN A 249 -18.09 -20.01 3.75
C ASN A 249 -17.04 -18.91 3.53
N TYR A 250 -16.70 -18.60 2.28
CA TYR A 250 -15.72 -17.57 1.95
C TYR A 250 -16.30 -16.16 1.99
N LEU A 251 -17.60 -15.99 1.68
CA LEU A 251 -18.26 -14.70 1.84
C LEU A 251 -18.31 -14.26 3.32
N GLU A 252 -18.53 -15.19 4.26
CA GLU A 252 -18.46 -14.91 5.69
C GLU A 252 -17.02 -14.62 6.16
N LYS A 253 -16.00 -15.24 5.55
CA LYS A 253 -14.59 -14.89 5.80
C LYS A 253 -14.26 -13.47 5.32
N ALA A 254 -14.73 -13.07 4.14
CA ALA A 254 -14.58 -11.70 3.64
C ALA A 254 -15.29 -10.67 4.54
N LYS A 255 -16.48 -11.00 5.05
CA LYS A 255 -17.17 -10.20 6.07
C LYS A 255 -16.36 -10.08 7.35
N LYS A 256 -15.79 -11.18 7.85
CA LYS A 256 -14.94 -11.21 9.05
C LYS A 256 -13.70 -10.34 8.88
N MET A 257 -13.02 -10.44 7.74
CA MET A 257 -11.89 -9.57 7.38
C MET A 257 -12.31 -8.09 7.41
N GLY A 258 -13.43 -7.74 6.74
CA GLY A 258 -13.98 -6.38 6.78
C GLY A 258 -14.39 -5.90 8.18
N ASP A 259 -14.73 -6.81 9.09
CA ASP A 259 -15.08 -6.46 10.46
C ASP A 259 -13.85 -6.08 11.30
N PHE A 260 -12.78 -6.88 11.23
CA PHE A 260 -11.50 -6.58 11.87
C PHE A 260 -10.79 -5.39 11.23
N LEU A 261 -10.97 -5.16 9.92
CA LEU A 261 -10.39 -4.03 9.20
C LEU A 261 -10.87 -2.67 9.74
N ARG A 262 -11.96 -2.63 10.53
CA ARG A 262 -12.39 -1.43 11.25
C ARG A 262 -11.34 -0.90 12.23
N TYR A 263 -10.37 -1.70 12.68
CA TYR A 263 -9.24 -1.19 13.46
C TYR A 263 -8.40 -0.16 12.69
N GLY A 264 -8.36 -0.24 11.35
CA GLY A 264 -7.75 0.78 10.51
C GLY A 264 -8.46 2.15 10.54
N MET A 265 -9.63 2.25 11.19
CA MET A 265 -10.40 3.50 11.34
C MET A 265 -10.09 4.29 12.61
N TYR A 266 -9.21 3.78 13.48
CA TYR A 266 -8.92 4.40 14.77
C TYR A 266 -7.54 5.03 14.80
N ASP A 267 -7.45 6.17 15.50
CA ASP A 267 -6.17 6.78 15.87
C ASP A 267 -5.22 5.75 16.51
N LYS A 268 -3.90 5.91 16.28
CA LYS A 268 -2.87 4.96 16.73
C LYS A 268 -3.00 4.55 18.19
N TYR A 269 -3.23 5.52 19.08
CA TYR A 269 -3.40 5.26 20.52
C TYR A 269 -4.81 5.59 21.01
N PHE A 270 -5.80 5.46 20.11
CA PHE A 270 -7.20 5.76 20.40
C PHE A 270 -7.38 7.16 21.02
N GLN A 271 -6.59 8.15 20.62
CA GLN A 271 -6.81 9.54 20.98
C GLN A 271 -8.02 10.08 20.21
N GLU A 272 -8.75 10.99 20.83
CA GLU A 272 -9.86 11.69 20.21
C GLU A 272 -9.38 12.45 18.97
N ILE A 273 -10.11 12.29 17.86
CA ILE A 273 -9.77 12.98 16.61
C ILE A 273 -9.85 14.49 16.82
N GLY A 274 -8.83 15.23 16.37
CA GLY A 274 -8.71 16.67 16.50
C GLY A 274 -8.15 17.16 17.84
N SER A 275 -8.14 16.32 18.88
CA SER A 275 -7.73 16.74 20.22
C SER A 275 -6.26 17.17 20.33
N ALA A 276 -5.40 16.69 19.41
CA ALA A 276 -3.98 17.02 19.38
C ALA A 276 -3.66 18.38 18.73
N ALA A 277 -4.66 19.14 18.25
CA ALA A 277 -4.42 20.34 17.46
C ALA A 277 -3.54 21.40 18.16
N ASP A 278 -3.62 21.50 19.48
CA ASP A 278 -2.80 22.38 20.32
C ASP A 278 -1.60 21.69 20.99
N GLY A 279 -1.36 20.42 20.67
CA GLY A 279 -0.30 19.59 21.25
C GLY A 279 -0.68 18.89 22.55
N SER A 280 -1.96 18.88 22.94
CA SER A 280 -2.46 18.27 24.18
C SER A 280 -3.57 17.25 23.91
N PRO A 281 -3.26 16.06 23.35
CA PRO A 281 -4.28 15.08 22.97
C PRO A 281 -5.10 14.59 24.16
N SER A 282 -6.39 14.32 23.92
CA SER A 282 -7.30 13.68 24.87
C SER A 282 -7.59 12.24 24.46
N ARG A 283 -7.73 11.36 25.46
CA ARG A 283 -8.16 9.98 25.23
C ARG A 283 -9.55 9.93 24.59
N GLY A 284 -9.72 9.04 23.61
CA GLY A 284 -11.02 8.75 23.05
C GLY A 284 -11.93 7.98 24.02
N ALA A 285 -13.23 8.24 23.91
CA ALA A 285 -14.32 7.51 24.54
C ALA A 285 -15.40 7.15 23.51
N GLY A 286 -15.86 5.90 23.54
CA GLY A 286 -16.76 5.41 22.49
C GLY A 286 -16.05 5.42 21.13
N LYS A 287 -16.60 6.11 20.14
CA LYS A 287 -16.06 6.17 18.76
C LYS A 287 -15.45 7.52 18.37
N ASN A 288 -15.19 8.45 19.30
CA ASN A 288 -14.59 9.74 18.94
C ASN A 288 -13.08 9.66 18.59
N ALA A 289 -12.45 8.50 18.79
CA ALA A 289 -11.13 8.19 18.23
C ALA A 289 -11.20 7.57 16.82
N CYS A 290 -12.41 7.38 16.27
CA CYS A 290 -12.62 6.82 14.94
C CYS A 290 -12.68 7.95 13.89
N HIS A 291 -11.70 8.00 13.00
CA HIS A 291 -11.67 8.95 11.88
C HIS A 291 -12.48 8.48 10.67
N TYR A 292 -12.97 7.23 10.65
CA TYR A 292 -13.75 6.62 9.56
C TYR A 292 -13.02 6.61 8.20
N LEU A 293 -11.70 6.55 8.22
CA LEU A 293 -10.85 6.38 7.04
C LEU A 293 -10.02 5.12 7.22
N MET A 294 -9.39 4.61 6.17
CA MET A 294 -8.33 3.62 6.30
C MET A 294 -7.01 4.36 6.56
N ALA A 295 -6.53 4.31 7.80
CA ALA A 295 -5.15 4.69 8.09
C ALA A 295 -4.18 3.69 7.45
N TRP A 296 -2.87 3.96 7.44
CA TRP A 296 -1.91 3.10 6.75
C TRP A 296 -1.95 1.63 7.19
N TYR A 297 -2.15 1.40 8.49
CA TYR A 297 -2.15 0.09 9.11
C TYR A 297 -3.00 0.05 10.37
N THR A 298 -3.32 -1.16 10.82
CA THR A 298 -3.44 -1.51 12.23
C THR A 298 -2.35 -2.54 12.57
N ALA A 299 -1.87 -2.52 13.81
CA ALA A 299 -0.93 -3.51 14.31
C ALA A 299 -1.39 -4.09 15.65
N TRP A 300 -1.04 -5.35 15.88
CA TRP A 300 -1.36 -6.06 17.11
C TRP A 300 -0.19 -6.96 17.51
N GLY A 301 -0.05 -7.21 18.80
CA GLY A 301 1.04 -8.02 19.31
C GLY A 301 0.79 -8.51 20.74
N GLY A 302 1.68 -9.37 21.22
CA GLY A 302 1.56 -9.97 22.55
C GLY A 302 2.81 -10.72 22.97
N GLY A 303 2.84 -11.14 24.23
CA GLY A 303 3.98 -11.88 24.75
C GLY A 303 4.06 -13.32 24.23
N LEU A 304 5.27 -13.87 24.15
CA LEU A 304 5.54 -15.28 23.86
C LEU A 304 5.96 -16.02 25.15
N GLY A 305 5.52 -17.27 25.26
CA GLY A 305 5.86 -18.15 26.38
C GLY A 305 5.04 -17.90 27.65
N GLN A 306 5.26 -18.74 28.67
CA GLN A 306 4.35 -18.87 29.83
C GLN A 306 4.34 -17.67 30.79
N TYR A 307 5.29 -16.74 30.66
CA TYR A 307 5.47 -15.63 31.60
C TYR A 307 5.09 -14.26 31.03
N ALA A 308 4.61 -14.20 29.78
CA ALA A 308 4.32 -12.96 29.06
C ALA A 308 2.83 -12.86 28.68
N ASN A 309 1.95 -12.87 29.69
CA ASN A 309 0.49 -12.86 29.53
C ASN A 309 -0.05 -11.44 29.30
N TRP A 310 0.19 -10.88 28.12
CA TRP A 310 -0.28 -9.56 27.71
C TRP A 310 -0.42 -9.50 26.17
N ALA A 311 -1.28 -8.61 25.69
CA ALA A 311 -1.40 -8.26 24.28
C ALA A 311 -1.84 -6.81 24.11
N TRP A 312 -1.60 -6.26 22.93
CA TRP A 312 -1.87 -4.86 22.58
C TRP A 312 -2.40 -4.71 21.16
N ARG A 313 -3.03 -3.57 20.90
CA ARG A 313 -3.49 -3.12 19.57
C ARG A 313 -3.23 -1.64 19.40
N ILE A 314 -2.86 -1.24 18.19
CA ILE A 314 -2.85 0.15 17.73
C ILE A 314 -3.63 0.25 16.41
N GLY A 315 -4.33 1.36 16.22
CA GLY A 315 -4.74 1.80 14.88
C GLY A 315 -3.55 2.49 14.18
N ALA A 316 -3.84 3.54 13.41
CA ALA A 316 -2.81 4.47 12.95
C ALA A 316 -3.41 5.88 12.79
N SER A 317 -2.60 6.91 13.02
CA SER A 317 -3.08 8.30 13.00
C SER A 317 -2.90 8.96 11.62
N HIS A 318 -2.10 8.36 10.74
CA HIS A 318 -1.77 8.87 9.42
C HIS A 318 -2.62 8.18 8.36
N VAL A 319 -3.34 8.97 7.56
CA VAL A 319 -4.22 8.48 6.50
C VAL A 319 -3.69 8.93 5.16
N HIS A 320 -3.52 7.97 4.25
CA HIS A 320 -3.10 8.21 2.88
C HIS A 320 -4.27 8.00 1.91
N GLN A 321 -4.48 8.91 0.96
CA GLN A 321 -5.57 8.80 -0.01
C GLN A 321 -5.49 7.50 -0.83
N GLY A 322 -4.28 7.08 -1.21
CA GLY A 322 -4.02 5.85 -1.96
C GLY A 322 -4.49 4.55 -1.30
N TYR A 323 -4.70 4.57 0.03
CA TYR A 323 -5.11 3.41 0.81
C TYR A 323 -6.62 3.30 0.98
N GLN A 324 -7.38 4.32 0.59
CA GLN A 324 -8.85 4.24 0.70
C GLN A 324 -9.41 3.29 -0.36
N ASN A 325 -10.42 2.53 0.03
CA ASN A 325 -11.13 1.63 -0.88
C ASN A 325 -12.65 1.75 -0.67
N PRO A 326 -13.29 2.70 -1.38
CA PRO A 326 -14.71 2.96 -1.18
C PRO A 326 -15.58 1.87 -1.82
N VAL A 327 -15.05 1.02 -2.71
CA VAL A 327 -15.75 -0.18 -3.19
C VAL A 327 -15.89 -1.21 -2.08
N ALA A 328 -14.82 -1.49 -1.33
CA ALA A 328 -14.89 -2.34 -0.14
C ALA A 328 -15.85 -1.76 0.90
N SER A 329 -15.79 -0.44 1.13
CA SER A 329 -16.73 0.24 2.05
C SER A 329 -18.18 0.08 1.60
N TYR A 330 -18.48 0.23 0.30
CA TYR A 330 -19.80 -0.04 -0.27
C TYR A 330 -20.24 -1.50 -0.09
N ALA A 331 -19.34 -2.45 -0.33
CA ALA A 331 -19.59 -3.88 -0.16
C ALA A 331 -19.98 -4.25 1.28
N LEU A 332 -19.30 -3.65 2.26
CA LEU A 332 -19.44 -3.91 3.70
C LEU A 332 -20.58 -3.12 4.37
N SER A 333 -21.22 -2.19 3.65
CA SER A 333 -22.19 -1.26 4.23
C SER A 333 -23.59 -1.33 3.60
N THR A 334 -23.70 -1.80 2.37
CA THR A 334 -24.97 -1.79 1.61
C THR A 334 -25.53 -3.19 1.38
N ALA A 335 -26.85 -3.30 1.26
CA ALA A 335 -27.51 -4.57 0.97
C ALA A 335 -27.13 -5.10 -0.42
N GLU A 336 -26.97 -4.18 -1.38
CA GLU A 336 -26.54 -4.43 -2.75
C GLU A 336 -25.08 -4.91 -2.80
N GLY A 337 -24.22 -4.29 -1.99
CA GLY A 337 -22.84 -4.73 -1.74
C GLY A 337 -22.79 -6.17 -1.22
N GLY A 338 -23.60 -6.45 -0.20
CA GLY A 338 -23.93 -7.80 0.26
C GLY A 338 -22.83 -8.53 1.04
N LEU A 339 -21.81 -7.80 1.49
CA LEU A 339 -20.77 -8.28 2.41
C LEU A 339 -20.85 -7.56 3.76
N ILE A 340 -22.05 -7.16 4.20
CA ILE A 340 -22.21 -6.53 5.52
C ILE A 340 -21.77 -7.51 6.63
N PRO A 341 -20.82 -7.14 7.51
CA PRO A 341 -20.42 -7.99 8.63
C PRO A 341 -21.55 -8.17 9.66
N ASN A 342 -21.48 -9.26 10.40
CA ASN A 342 -22.54 -9.65 11.35
C ASN A 342 -22.49 -8.84 12.67
N SER A 343 -21.40 -8.14 12.94
CA SER A 343 -21.25 -7.32 14.13
C SER A 343 -22.19 -6.11 14.17
N SER A 344 -22.63 -5.75 15.38
CA SER A 344 -23.78 -4.86 15.57
C SER A 344 -23.65 -3.47 14.99
N THR A 345 -22.44 -2.91 14.96
CA THR A 345 -22.20 -1.55 14.46
C THR A 345 -21.44 -1.49 13.14
N ALA A 346 -20.95 -2.63 12.64
CA ALA A 346 -20.07 -2.71 11.47
C ALA A 346 -20.67 -2.06 10.23
N ARG A 347 -21.95 -2.34 9.92
CA ARG A 347 -22.67 -1.70 8.81
C ARG A 347 -22.57 -0.17 8.89
N SER A 348 -22.93 0.38 10.05
CA SER A 348 -22.99 1.83 10.26
C SER A 348 -21.62 2.52 10.26
N ASP A 349 -20.55 1.78 10.57
CA ASP A 349 -19.18 2.28 10.49
C ASP A 349 -18.71 2.33 9.04
N TRP A 350 -18.96 1.27 8.28
CA TRP A 350 -18.63 1.22 6.86
C TRP A 350 -19.49 2.17 6.01
N GLU A 351 -20.75 2.42 6.37
CA GLU A 351 -21.58 3.47 5.75
C GLU A 351 -20.96 4.86 5.93
N LYS A 352 -20.44 5.17 7.14
CA LYS A 352 -19.73 6.43 7.40
C LYS A 352 -18.38 6.47 6.68
N ALA A 353 -17.65 5.36 6.66
CA ALA A 353 -16.36 5.27 5.98
C ALA A 353 -16.49 5.49 4.48
N LEU A 354 -17.51 4.90 3.84
CA LEU A 354 -17.81 5.14 2.41
C LEU A 354 -17.95 6.64 2.11
N LYS A 355 -18.79 7.34 2.89
CA LYS A 355 -18.96 8.79 2.71
C LYS A 355 -17.66 9.54 2.98
N ARG A 356 -17.00 9.26 4.11
CA ARG A 356 -15.80 9.96 4.56
C ARG A 356 -14.64 9.83 3.58
N GLN A 357 -14.48 8.68 2.93
CA GLN A 357 -13.47 8.45 1.90
C GLN A 357 -13.72 9.30 0.65
N LEU A 358 -14.97 9.42 0.20
CA LEU A 358 -15.33 10.28 -0.94
C LEU A 358 -15.16 11.76 -0.63
N GLU A 359 -15.46 12.17 0.61
CA GLU A 359 -15.16 13.52 1.11
C GLU A 359 -13.65 13.78 1.12
N LEU A 360 -12.84 12.81 1.55
CA LEU A 360 -11.37 12.92 1.58
C LEU A 360 -10.80 13.13 0.17
N TYR A 361 -11.22 12.31 -0.80
CA TYR A 361 -10.79 12.46 -2.19
C TYR A 361 -11.17 13.82 -2.76
N THR A 362 -12.39 14.29 -2.47
CA THR A 362 -12.84 15.60 -2.93
C THR A 362 -12.01 16.72 -2.29
N TRP A 363 -11.77 16.65 -0.97
CA TRP A 363 -10.98 17.62 -0.24
C TRP A 363 -9.53 17.69 -0.74
N LEU A 364 -8.92 16.57 -1.15
CA LEU A 364 -7.53 16.51 -1.59
C LEU A 364 -7.34 16.78 -3.09
N LEU A 365 -8.42 17.02 -3.83
CA LEU A 365 -8.37 17.24 -5.27
C LEU A 365 -7.70 18.59 -5.58
N SER A 366 -6.55 18.55 -6.26
CA SER A 366 -5.79 19.75 -6.64
C SER A 366 -6.57 20.64 -7.60
N SER A 367 -6.09 21.87 -7.78
CA SER A 367 -6.69 22.80 -8.74
C SER A 367 -6.71 22.21 -10.15
N GLU A 368 -5.68 21.46 -10.54
CA GLU A 368 -5.51 20.74 -11.80
C GLU A 368 -6.41 19.51 -11.89
N GLY A 369 -6.39 18.64 -10.87
CA GLY A 369 -7.21 17.43 -10.82
C GLY A 369 -6.54 16.18 -10.25
N ALA A 370 -5.29 16.24 -9.81
CA ALA A 370 -4.66 15.15 -9.07
C ALA A 370 -5.11 15.12 -7.60
N VAL A 371 -4.93 14.01 -6.88
CA VAL A 371 -5.30 13.88 -5.46
C VAL A 371 -4.05 13.93 -4.56
N ALA A 372 -3.97 14.93 -3.69
CA ALA A 372 -2.86 15.13 -2.74
C ALA A 372 -2.82 14.11 -1.59
N GLY A 373 -1.74 14.08 -0.81
CA GLY A 373 -1.40 12.98 0.10
C GLY A 373 -2.47 12.52 1.08
N GLY A 374 -2.81 13.34 2.07
CA GLY A 374 -3.76 12.92 3.09
C GLY A 374 -3.80 13.81 4.34
N ALA A 375 -4.07 13.18 5.48
CA ALA A 375 -4.18 13.88 6.75
C ALA A 375 -3.67 13.03 7.93
N THR A 376 -3.36 13.69 9.04
CA THR A 376 -2.96 13.03 10.28
C THR A 376 -3.65 13.60 11.52
N ASN A 377 -3.96 12.73 12.48
CA ASN A 377 -4.36 13.11 13.83
C ASN A 377 -3.17 13.26 14.80
N SER A 378 -1.97 12.86 14.38
CA SER A 378 -0.76 12.89 15.19
C SER A 378 0.35 13.55 14.39
N TRP A 379 0.41 14.88 14.42
CA TRP A 379 1.47 15.63 13.76
C TRP A 379 2.85 15.19 14.29
N ASN A 380 3.79 14.95 13.38
CA ASN A 380 5.10 14.32 13.65
C ASN A 380 5.03 12.93 14.34
N GLY A 381 3.86 12.29 14.36
CA GLY A 381 3.62 11.00 15.00
C GLY A 381 3.80 10.99 16.52
N ASN A 382 3.76 12.17 17.15
CA ASN A 382 3.90 12.33 18.60
C ASN A 382 2.86 13.28 19.21
N TYR A 383 1.79 13.57 18.47
CA TYR A 383 0.73 14.52 18.82
C TYR A 383 1.26 15.94 19.09
N SER A 384 2.26 16.38 18.32
CA SER A 384 2.70 17.78 18.33
C SER A 384 1.54 18.70 17.94
N ALA A 385 1.59 19.95 18.43
CA ALA A 385 0.68 20.98 17.97
C ALA A 385 0.76 21.14 16.45
N TYR A 386 -0.38 21.37 15.82
CA TYR A 386 -0.45 21.54 14.39
C TYR A 386 0.25 22.84 13.96
N PRO A 387 0.87 22.88 12.76
CA PRO A 387 1.40 24.12 12.22
C PRO A 387 0.31 25.19 12.10
N GLN A 388 0.69 26.46 12.29
CA GLN A 388 -0.24 27.57 12.14
C GLN A 388 -0.81 27.60 10.72
N ASN A 389 -2.13 27.71 10.61
CA ASN A 389 -2.89 27.73 9.35
C ASN A 389 -2.80 26.44 8.51
N VAL A 390 -2.38 25.30 9.09
CA VAL A 390 -2.51 24.03 8.37
C VAL A 390 -4.00 23.77 8.07
N SER A 391 -4.28 23.32 6.85
CA SER A 391 -5.63 22.91 6.47
C SER A 391 -6.05 21.66 7.24
N THR A 392 -7.35 21.50 7.48
CA THR A 392 -7.86 20.36 8.24
C THR A 392 -9.04 19.69 7.57
N PHE A 393 -9.09 18.36 7.70
CA PHE A 393 -10.21 17.51 7.33
C PHE A 393 -10.74 16.79 8.55
N TYR A 394 -11.96 17.15 8.99
CA TYR A 394 -12.51 16.62 10.25
C TYR A 394 -11.50 16.72 11.41
N GLU A 395 -10.87 17.89 11.54
CA GLU A 395 -9.87 18.22 12.58
C GLU A 395 -8.54 17.46 12.48
N MET A 396 -8.32 16.64 11.45
CA MET A 396 -7.01 16.06 11.13
C MET A 396 -6.22 17.02 10.23
N ALA A 397 -4.93 17.23 10.52
CA ALA A 397 -4.06 18.14 9.78
C ALA A 397 -3.66 17.58 8.42
N TYR A 398 -3.71 18.39 7.36
CA TYR A 398 -3.22 18.03 6.03
C TYR A 398 -1.72 17.70 6.06
N THR A 399 -1.34 16.64 5.36
CA THR A 399 0.06 16.33 5.03
C THR A 399 0.17 15.91 3.56
N GLU A 400 1.20 16.41 2.88
CA GLU A 400 1.48 16.10 1.48
C GLU A 400 2.02 14.68 1.27
N ALA A 401 2.70 14.12 2.29
CA ALA A 401 3.34 12.82 2.26
C ALA A 401 3.03 12.04 3.55
N PRO A 402 1.81 11.51 3.71
CA PRO A 402 1.46 10.72 4.88
C PRO A 402 2.41 9.52 5.05
N VAL A 403 2.87 9.28 6.28
CA VAL A 403 3.71 8.14 6.70
C VAL A 403 5.17 8.22 6.26
N TYR A 404 5.46 8.27 4.96
CA TYR A 404 6.83 8.12 4.45
C TYR A 404 7.28 9.32 3.62
N HIS A 405 8.52 9.76 3.88
CA HIS A 405 9.16 10.93 3.28
C HIS A 405 10.41 10.57 2.45
N ASP A 406 10.83 9.30 2.42
CA ASP A 406 11.96 8.82 1.63
C ASP A 406 11.59 7.56 0.82
N PRO A 407 11.08 7.71 -0.41
CA PRO A 407 10.62 8.97 -1.02
C PRO A 407 9.28 9.46 -0.42
N PRO A 408 8.86 10.72 -0.67
CA PRO A 408 7.55 11.20 -0.26
C PRO A 408 6.42 10.34 -0.84
N SER A 409 5.57 9.82 0.05
CA SER A 409 4.64 8.72 -0.22
C SER A 409 3.63 8.95 -1.36
N ASN A 410 3.29 10.21 -1.65
CA ASN A 410 2.30 10.57 -2.67
C ASN A 410 2.92 11.18 -3.93
N ASN A 411 4.24 11.09 -4.10
CA ASN A 411 4.90 11.52 -5.34
C ASN A 411 4.67 10.50 -6.46
N TRP A 412 4.78 9.20 -6.17
CA TRP A 412 4.61 8.17 -7.20
C TRP A 412 3.19 8.18 -7.81
N PHE A 413 3.11 8.22 -9.14
CA PHE A 413 1.84 8.29 -9.87
C PHE A 413 1.00 7.02 -9.73
N GLY A 414 1.60 5.89 -9.32
CA GLY A 414 0.87 4.70 -8.91
C GLY A 414 -0.15 4.97 -7.79
N MET A 415 0.20 5.87 -6.86
CA MET A 415 -0.72 6.34 -5.82
C MET A 415 -1.86 7.20 -6.37
N GLN A 416 -1.86 7.59 -7.65
CA GLN A 416 -3.05 8.16 -8.29
C GLN A 416 -3.92 7.06 -8.90
N VAL A 417 -3.34 6.18 -9.71
CA VAL A 417 -4.15 5.24 -10.49
C VAL A 417 -4.83 4.19 -9.59
N TRP A 418 -4.17 3.68 -8.55
CA TRP A 418 -4.76 2.69 -7.65
C TRP A 418 -6.04 3.14 -6.94
N PRO A 419 -6.07 4.29 -6.24
CA PRO A 419 -7.29 4.77 -5.60
C PRO A 419 -8.34 5.24 -6.62
N LEU A 420 -7.93 5.92 -7.70
CA LEU A 420 -8.88 6.49 -8.65
C LEU A 420 -9.51 5.42 -9.55
N GLU A 421 -8.86 4.28 -9.75
CA GLU A 421 -9.46 3.07 -10.30
C GLU A 421 -10.68 2.65 -9.47
N ARG A 422 -10.54 2.57 -8.14
CA ARG A 422 -11.64 2.22 -7.22
C ARG A 422 -12.73 3.29 -7.17
N VAL A 423 -12.39 4.57 -7.31
CA VAL A 423 -13.40 5.65 -7.42
C VAL A 423 -14.16 5.54 -8.74
N ALA A 424 -13.49 5.21 -9.85
CA ALA A 424 -14.12 4.96 -11.14
C ALA A 424 -15.04 3.73 -11.08
N GLU A 425 -14.60 2.64 -10.44
CA GLU A 425 -15.44 1.46 -10.17
C GLU A 425 -16.70 1.86 -9.40
N LEU A 426 -16.55 2.65 -8.33
CA LEU A 426 -17.69 3.04 -7.50
C LEU A 426 -18.66 3.98 -8.23
N TYR A 427 -18.16 4.91 -9.05
CA TYR A 427 -19.00 5.72 -9.94
C TYR A 427 -19.81 4.83 -10.89
N TYR A 428 -19.17 3.84 -11.52
CA TYR A 428 -19.86 2.84 -12.34
C TYR A 428 -20.92 2.07 -11.54
N ILE A 429 -20.57 1.55 -10.36
CA ILE A 429 -21.47 0.78 -9.50
C ILE A 429 -22.73 1.58 -9.15
N PHE A 430 -22.58 2.83 -8.71
CA PHE A 430 -23.73 3.69 -8.42
C PHE A 430 -24.60 3.90 -9.66
N ALA A 431 -23.99 4.29 -10.79
CA ALA A 431 -24.71 4.56 -12.02
C ALA A 431 -25.46 3.33 -12.56
N GLU A 432 -24.82 2.15 -12.52
CA GLU A 432 -25.39 0.86 -12.94
C GLU A 432 -26.57 0.45 -12.07
N LYS A 433 -26.48 0.65 -10.74
CA LYS A 433 -27.58 0.39 -9.81
C LYS A 433 -28.66 1.47 -9.81
N GLY A 434 -28.50 2.52 -10.61
CA GLY A 434 -29.48 3.58 -10.80
C GLY A 434 -29.40 4.71 -9.77
N ASP A 435 -28.39 4.74 -8.90
CA ASP A 435 -28.10 5.91 -8.08
C ASP A 435 -27.37 6.96 -8.93
N LYS A 436 -28.06 8.07 -9.17
CA LYS A 436 -27.57 9.20 -9.98
C LYS A 436 -27.74 10.54 -9.25
N SER A 437 -28.00 10.50 -7.94
CA SER A 437 -28.44 11.68 -7.19
C SER A 437 -27.96 11.73 -5.73
N SER A 438 -27.40 10.64 -5.19
CA SER A 438 -26.82 10.70 -3.85
C SER A 438 -25.60 11.61 -3.83
N GLU A 439 -25.30 12.18 -2.66
CA GLU A 439 -24.08 12.95 -2.44
C GLU A 439 -22.83 12.09 -2.73
N ASN A 440 -22.86 10.81 -2.36
CA ASN A 440 -21.77 9.86 -2.65
C ASN A 440 -21.57 9.70 -4.17
N PHE A 441 -22.64 9.55 -4.95
CA PHE A 441 -22.56 9.51 -6.41
C PHE A 441 -21.95 10.80 -6.97
N HIS A 442 -22.42 11.96 -6.51
CA HIS A 442 -21.92 13.24 -6.99
C HIS A 442 -20.44 13.49 -6.65
N MET A 443 -19.99 13.12 -5.45
CA MET A 443 -18.56 13.20 -5.08
C MET A 443 -17.71 12.26 -5.93
N ALA A 444 -18.10 10.98 -6.05
CA ALA A 444 -17.36 10.00 -6.84
C ALA A 444 -17.24 10.45 -8.31
N LYS A 445 -18.35 10.91 -8.90
CA LYS A 445 -18.38 11.46 -10.25
C LYS A 445 -17.50 12.70 -10.40
N HIS A 446 -17.61 13.66 -9.48
CA HIS A 446 -16.84 14.91 -9.54
C HIS A 446 -15.34 14.67 -9.51
N VAL A 447 -14.89 13.82 -8.56
CA VAL A 447 -13.48 13.45 -8.43
C VAL A 447 -12.99 12.77 -9.71
N ILE A 448 -13.68 11.73 -10.18
CA ILE A 448 -13.18 10.96 -11.33
C ILE A 448 -13.26 11.74 -12.65
N GLU A 449 -14.30 12.56 -12.88
CA GLU A 449 -14.39 13.40 -14.08
C GLU A 449 -13.23 14.40 -14.16
N LYS A 450 -12.90 15.05 -13.03
CA LYS A 450 -11.79 16.01 -12.98
C LYS A 450 -10.43 15.31 -13.10
N TRP A 451 -10.25 14.17 -12.44
CA TRP A 451 -9.01 13.41 -12.52
C TRP A 451 -8.74 12.87 -13.93
N ILE A 452 -9.76 12.33 -14.60
CA ILE A 452 -9.64 11.85 -16.00
C ILE A 452 -9.30 13.01 -16.93
N ALA A 453 -9.91 14.17 -16.76
CA ALA A 453 -9.58 15.34 -17.57
C ALA A 453 -8.09 15.73 -17.40
N TYR A 454 -7.59 15.74 -16.16
CA TYR A 454 -6.18 15.99 -15.84
C TYR A 454 -5.23 14.91 -16.40
N SER A 455 -5.53 13.62 -16.20
CA SER A 455 -4.60 12.54 -16.52
C SER A 455 -4.38 12.38 -18.03
N LEU A 456 -5.41 12.66 -18.83
CA LEU A 456 -5.34 12.59 -20.29
C LEU A 456 -4.30 13.55 -20.90
N ASP A 457 -3.95 14.63 -20.20
CA ASP A 457 -2.99 15.60 -20.69
C ASP A 457 -1.54 15.07 -20.63
N TYR A 458 -1.26 14.01 -19.89
CA TYR A 458 0.09 13.49 -19.64
C TYR A 458 0.32 12.05 -20.09
N VAL A 459 -0.63 11.45 -20.81
CA VAL A 459 -0.51 10.08 -21.32
C VAL A 459 -0.47 10.06 -22.83
N PHE A 460 0.54 9.38 -23.36
CA PHE A 460 0.88 9.39 -24.78
C PHE A 460 0.95 7.97 -25.32
N VAL A 461 0.46 7.77 -26.55
CA VAL A 461 0.56 6.51 -27.29
C VAL A 461 1.04 6.81 -28.70
N GLY A 462 2.10 6.13 -29.14
CA GLY A 462 2.74 6.40 -30.42
C GLY A 462 3.55 7.70 -30.44
N GLU A 463 3.68 8.38 -29.30
CA GLU A 463 4.32 9.67 -29.12
C GLU A 463 5.11 9.67 -27.81
N ARG A 464 6.29 10.28 -27.82
CA ARG A 464 7.17 10.44 -26.66
C ARG A 464 7.16 11.90 -26.20
N PRO A 465 6.79 12.18 -24.94
CA PRO A 465 6.88 13.52 -24.40
C PRO A 465 8.34 13.98 -24.27
N VAL A 466 8.58 15.25 -24.54
CA VAL A 466 9.90 15.88 -24.35
C VAL A 466 10.04 16.31 -22.89
N THR A 467 11.19 15.98 -22.29
CA THR A 467 11.55 16.34 -20.92
C THR A 467 12.96 16.92 -20.82
N ASP A 468 13.24 17.63 -19.72
CA ASP A 468 14.61 17.98 -19.33
C ASP A 468 15.26 16.90 -18.44
N GLU A 469 16.52 17.12 -18.05
CA GLU A 469 17.31 16.17 -17.25
C GLU A 469 16.74 15.97 -15.82
N GLU A 470 15.93 16.90 -15.33
CA GLU A 470 15.23 16.80 -14.04
C GLU A 470 13.81 16.21 -14.18
N GLY A 471 13.45 15.77 -15.38
CA GLY A 471 12.23 15.04 -15.70
C GLY A 471 10.96 15.89 -15.77
N TYR A 472 11.08 17.22 -15.90
CA TYR A 472 9.93 18.08 -16.19
C TYR A 472 9.52 17.96 -17.65
N TYR A 473 8.22 17.86 -17.92
CA TYR A 473 7.68 17.99 -19.28
C TYR A 473 7.97 19.39 -19.83
N LEU A 474 8.30 19.45 -21.12
CA LEU A 474 8.57 20.70 -21.83
C LEU A 474 7.44 21.00 -22.82
N ASN A 475 7.14 22.28 -23.04
CA ASN A 475 6.30 22.74 -24.14
C ASN A 475 7.09 22.89 -25.45
N ASP A 476 6.43 23.26 -26.56
CA ASP A 476 7.08 23.43 -27.87
C ASP A 476 8.16 24.54 -27.90
N ALA A 477 8.14 25.45 -26.92
CA ALA A 477 9.17 26.49 -26.75
C ALA A 477 10.37 26.01 -25.91
N GLY A 478 10.35 24.78 -25.38
CA GLY A 478 11.37 24.23 -24.51
C GLY A 478 11.27 24.70 -23.05
N GLU A 479 10.13 25.25 -22.64
CA GLU A 479 9.90 25.73 -21.27
C GLU A 479 9.24 24.63 -20.42
N ARG A 480 9.58 24.57 -19.13
CA ARG A 480 8.97 23.61 -18.18
C ARG A 480 7.47 23.83 -18.03
N VAL A 481 6.72 22.74 -18.08
CA VAL A 481 5.29 22.69 -17.72
C VAL A 481 5.18 22.42 -16.22
N LEU A 482 4.78 23.43 -15.45
CA LEU A 482 4.72 23.40 -13.98
C LEU A 482 3.26 23.28 -13.48
N GLY A 483 2.54 22.27 -13.98
CA GLY A 483 1.11 22.08 -13.71
C GLY A 483 0.19 22.97 -14.56
N GLY A 484 -0.96 23.36 -13.99
CA GLY A 484 -1.98 24.16 -14.67
C GLY A 484 -3.00 23.37 -15.49
N GLN A 485 -3.98 24.08 -16.03
CA GLN A 485 -5.09 23.51 -16.80
C GLN A 485 -4.76 23.46 -18.30
N ASN A 486 -4.98 22.32 -18.95
CA ASN A 486 -4.69 22.08 -20.38
C ASN A 486 -3.22 22.38 -20.78
N PRO A 487 -2.24 21.79 -20.09
CA PRO A 487 -0.83 21.96 -20.43
C PRO A 487 -0.56 21.57 -21.88
N GLN A 488 0.35 22.29 -22.54
CA GLN A 488 0.80 21.96 -23.88
C GLN A 488 2.16 21.29 -23.76
N ILE A 489 2.22 19.99 -24.07
CA ILE A 489 3.44 19.18 -23.94
C ILE A 489 3.98 18.91 -25.34
N ALA A 490 5.26 19.23 -25.55
CA ALA A 490 5.97 18.89 -26.77
C ALA A 490 6.14 17.37 -26.85
N VAL A 491 5.90 16.83 -28.04
CA VAL A 491 5.98 15.40 -28.30
C VAL A 491 6.81 15.11 -29.55
N GLN A 492 7.38 13.92 -29.60
CA GLN A 492 8.06 13.36 -30.77
C GLN A 492 7.37 12.06 -31.17
N SER A 493 7.39 11.71 -32.46
CA SER A 493 6.83 10.44 -32.91
C SER A 493 7.59 9.26 -32.29
N ASP A 494 6.86 8.31 -31.70
CA ASP A 494 7.39 7.10 -31.07
C ASP A 494 6.45 5.90 -31.29
N PRO A 495 6.27 5.44 -32.56
CA PRO A 495 5.19 4.52 -32.90
C PRO A 495 5.31 3.17 -32.19
N GLY A 496 4.22 2.75 -31.54
CA GLY A 496 4.15 1.48 -30.81
C GLY A 496 4.51 1.58 -29.33
N GLU A 497 5.04 2.71 -28.90
CA GLU A 497 5.34 2.97 -27.48
C GLU A 497 4.18 3.68 -26.77
N PHE A 498 4.23 3.64 -25.44
CA PHE A 498 3.37 4.43 -24.57
C PHE A 498 4.23 5.12 -23.51
N TRP A 499 3.73 6.24 -22.99
CA TRP A 499 4.35 6.98 -21.90
C TRP A 499 3.28 7.45 -20.93
N ILE A 500 3.48 7.15 -19.65
CA ILE A 500 2.63 7.59 -18.54
C ILE A 500 3.47 8.31 -17.48
N PRO A 501 2.89 9.21 -16.67
CA PRO A 501 3.64 9.85 -15.59
C PRO A 501 4.12 8.83 -14.55
N ALA A 502 5.31 9.06 -13.99
CA ALA A 502 5.82 8.28 -12.86
C ALA A 502 5.76 9.04 -11.55
N ASN A 503 5.92 10.36 -11.56
CA ASN A 503 6.06 11.15 -10.34
C ASN A 503 5.30 12.48 -10.39
N LEU A 504 5.03 13.01 -9.20
CA LEU A 504 4.31 14.24 -8.93
C LEU A 504 5.08 15.06 -7.90
N GLU A 505 5.15 16.36 -8.11
CA GLU A 505 5.58 17.35 -7.13
C GLU A 505 4.38 18.14 -6.63
N TRP A 506 4.26 18.27 -5.32
CA TRP A 506 3.13 18.93 -4.66
C TRP A 506 3.52 20.30 -4.13
N SER A 507 2.58 21.25 -4.14
CA SER A 507 2.76 22.52 -3.45
C SER A 507 1.42 23.11 -3.00
N GLY A 508 1.48 23.87 -1.91
CA GLY A 508 0.29 24.47 -1.31
C GLY A 508 -0.52 23.49 -0.45
N GLN A 509 -1.78 23.81 -0.20
CA GLN A 509 -2.66 23.02 0.66
C GLN A 509 -4.11 23.12 0.17
N PRO A 510 -4.96 22.11 0.40
CA PRO A 510 -6.40 22.25 0.18
C PRO A 510 -7.01 23.30 1.13
N ASP A 511 -8.16 23.87 0.80
CA ASP A 511 -8.92 24.68 1.76
C ASP A 511 -9.49 23.79 2.88
N PRO A 512 -9.70 24.29 4.11
CA PRO A 512 -10.28 23.48 5.18
C PRO A 512 -11.64 22.90 4.79
N TRP A 513 -11.84 21.60 5.04
CA TRP A 513 -13.06 20.91 4.62
C TRP A 513 -14.30 21.41 5.35
N LYS A 514 -15.34 21.77 4.59
CA LYS A 514 -16.63 22.27 5.10
C LYS A 514 -17.84 21.54 4.50
N GLY A 515 -17.62 20.36 3.94
CA GLY A 515 -18.62 19.59 3.20
C GLY A 515 -18.61 19.89 1.70
N PHE A 516 -19.24 19.01 0.92
CA PHE A 516 -19.18 19.00 -0.54
C PHE A 516 -19.79 20.27 -1.17
N ASP A 517 -20.91 20.75 -0.65
CA ASP A 517 -21.56 21.98 -1.13
C ASP A 517 -20.69 23.25 -0.95
N SER A 518 -19.67 23.19 -0.10
CA SER A 518 -18.71 24.26 0.17
C SER A 518 -17.32 23.98 -0.41
N PHE A 519 -17.17 22.94 -1.23
CA PHE A 519 -15.91 22.62 -1.87
C PHE A 519 -15.47 23.74 -2.81
N THR A 520 -14.26 24.26 -2.61
CA THR A 520 -13.75 25.45 -3.29
C THR A 520 -13.08 25.16 -4.63
N GLY A 521 -12.80 23.88 -4.92
CA GLY A 521 -11.92 23.48 -6.02
C GLY A 521 -10.43 23.58 -5.69
N ASN A 522 -10.08 23.95 -4.45
CA ASN A 522 -8.72 24.10 -3.93
C ASN A 522 -7.78 24.93 -4.85
N PRO A 523 -8.07 26.23 -5.07
CA PRO A 523 -7.24 27.07 -5.94
C PRO A 523 -5.80 27.28 -5.43
N GLY A 524 -5.50 26.93 -4.17
CA GLY A 524 -4.16 27.01 -3.58
C GLY A 524 -3.42 25.69 -3.48
N LEU A 525 -3.98 24.58 -4.00
CA LEU A 525 -3.33 23.26 -4.03
C LEU A 525 -2.93 22.92 -5.47
N HIS A 526 -1.64 22.70 -5.69
CA HIS A 526 -1.08 22.49 -7.02
C HIS A 526 -0.27 21.21 -7.12
N VAL A 527 -0.28 20.64 -8.32
CA VAL A 527 0.55 19.51 -8.71
C VAL A 527 1.37 19.86 -9.94
N THR A 528 2.63 19.43 -9.96
CA THR A 528 3.46 19.38 -11.17
C THR A 528 3.75 17.92 -11.51
N THR A 529 3.26 17.47 -12.65
CA THR A 529 3.47 16.11 -13.15
C THR A 529 4.85 15.97 -13.78
N LYS A 530 5.54 14.86 -13.53
CA LYS A 530 6.94 14.65 -13.95
C LYS A 530 7.23 13.20 -14.33
N ASN A 531 8.42 13.01 -14.90
CA ASN A 531 9.08 11.73 -15.14
C ASN A 531 8.21 10.76 -15.97
N PRO A 532 8.11 10.93 -17.29
CA PRO A 532 7.43 9.96 -18.14
C PRO A 532 8.13 8.60 -18.04
N SER A 533 7.35 7.54 -17.89
CA SER A 533 7.82 6.16 -17.74
C SER A 533 6.98 5.20 -18.57
N GLN A 534 7.40 3.94 -18.55
CA GLN A 534 6.70 2.82 -19.16
C GLN A 534 6.26 1.78 -18.11
N ASP A 535 5.98 2.22 -16.88
CA ASP A 535 5.54 1.33 -15.79
C ASP A 535 4.25 0.59 -16.17
N VAL A 536 4.39 -0.71 -16.40
CA VAL A 536 3.33 -1.59 -16.88
C VAL A 536 2.26 -1.86 -15.81
N GLY A 537 2.61 -1.82 -14.53
CA GLY A 537 1.64 -2.01 -13.45
C GLY A 537 0.74 -0.80 -13.30
N VAL A 538 1.33 0.39 -13.27
CA VAL A 538 0.61 1.67 -13.27
C VAL A 538 -0.25 1.78 -14.53
N LEU A 539 0.25 1.33 -15.69
CA LEU A 539 -0.52 1.27 -16.93
C LEU A 539 -1.80 0.42 -16.80
N GLY A 540 -1.71 -0.80 -16.24
CA GLY A 540 -2.85 -1.70 -16.10
C GLY A 540 -3.93 -1.13 -15.17
N SER A 541 -3.53 -0.47 -14.08
CA SER A 541 -4.46 0.25 -13.21
C SER A 541 -5.07 1.49 -13.89
N TYR A 542 -4.26 2.26 -14.64
CA TYR A 542 -4.74 3.41 -15.40
C TYR A 542 -5.80 3.02 -16.44
N ILE A 543 -5.56 1.95 -17.20
CA ILE A 543 -6.50 1.44 -18.19
C ILE A 543 -7.82 1.05 -17.52
N LYS A 544 -7.81 0.36 -16.38
CA LYS A 544 -9.04 0.05 -15.64
C LYS A 544 -9.78 1.31 -15.21
N THR A 545 -9.06 2.33 -14.72
CA THR A 545 -9.63 3.63 -14.37
C THR A 545 -10.38 4.26 -15.56
N LEU A 546 -9.76 4.30 -16.74
CA LEU A 546 -10.38 4.79 -17.98
C LEU A 546 -11.61 3.96 -18.39
N VAL A 547 -11.52 2.64 -18.28
CA VAL A 547 -12.58 1.69 -18.67
C VAL A 547 -13.80 1.84 -17.77
N PHE A 548 -13.62 1.82 -16.44
CA PHE A 548 -14.71 1.97 -15.49
C PHE A 548 -15.34 3.35 -15.57
N PHE A 549 -14.53 4.41 -15.75
CA PHE A 549 -15.05 5.75 -15.98
C PHE A 549 -15.94 5.79 -17.23
N ALA A 550 -15.44 5.31 -18.38
CA ALA A 550 -16.22 5.26 -19.61
C ALA A 550 -17.52 4.47 -19.45
N ALA A 551 -17.46 3.29 -18.83
CA ALA A 551 -18.63 2.47 -18.52
C ALA A 551 -19.62 3.19 -17.61
N GLY A 552 -19.14 3.91 -16.59
CA GLY A 552 -19.96 4.70 -15.67
C GLY A 552 -20.73 5.80 -16.41
N THR A 553 -20.08 6.53 -17.32
CA THR A 553 -20.75 7.56 -18.13
C THR A 553 -21.87 6.97 -19.00
N LYS A 554 -21.68 5.75 -19.52
CA LYS A 554 -22.69 5.02 -20.30
C LYS A 554 -23.84 4.53 -19.44
N ALA A 555 -23.57 3.98 -18.25
CA ALA A 555 -24.59 3.59 -17.30
C ALA A 555 -25.42 4.79 -16.81
N GLU A 556 -24.78 5.94 -16.62
CA GLU A 556 -25.44 7.18 -16.22
C GLU A 556 -26.35 7.73 -17.32
N THR A 557 -25.84 7.88 -18.55
CA THR A 557 -26.50 8.70 -19.58
C THR A 557 -27.14 7.88 -20.72
N GLY A 558 -26.92 6.57 -20.76
CA GLY A 558 -27.34 5.68 -21.84
C GLY A 558 -26.34 5.59 -23.01
N GLY A 559 -25.26 6.38 -23.00
CA GLY A 559 -24.20 6.38 -24.01
C GLY A 559 -22.89 6.93 -23.45
N PHE A 560 -21.78 6.73 -24.14
CA PHE A 560 -20.50 7.33 -23.72
C PHE A 560 -20.56 8.85 -23.89
N THR A 561 -20.19 9.61 -22.85
CA THR A 561 -20.01 11.07 -22.96
C THR A 561 -18.81 11.40 -23.85
N ALA A 562 -18.55 12.68 -24.11
CA ALA A 562 -17.36 13.09 -24.87
C ALA A 562 -16.06 12.64 -24.16
N LEU A 563 -15.96 12.88 -22.85
CA LEU A 563 -14.82 12.45 -22.04
C LEU A 563 -14.77 10.92 -21.91
N GLY A 564 -15.93 10.27 -21.73
CA GLY A 564 -16.02 8.80 -21.70
C GLY A 564 -15.54 8.14 -22.99
N ASN A 565 -15.84 8.73 -24.17
CA ASN A 565 -15.30 8.23 -25.43
C ASN A 565 -13.79 8.42 -25.56
N LYS A 566 -13.23 9.54 -25.08
CA LYS A 566 -11.77 9.74 -25.04
C LYS A 566 -11.10 8.68 -24.17
N ALA A 567 -11.61 8.49 -22.95
CA ALA A 567 -11.08 7.49 -22.02
C ALA A 567 -11.14 6.08 -22.61
N LYS A 568 -12.29 5.69 -23.18
CA LYS A 568 -12.48 4.40 -23.87
C LYS A 568 -11.46 4.18 -25.00
N ASN A 569 -11.26 5.18 -25.85
CA ASN A 569 -10.37 5.05 -27.00
C ASN A 569 -8.90 4.97 -26.56
N LEU A 570 -8.48 5.83 -25.62
CA LEU A 570 -7.13 5.78 -25.06
C LEU A 570 -6.87 4.43 -24.37
N ALA A 571 -7.82 3.93 -23.59
CA ALA A 571 -7.71 2.62 -22.95
C ALA A 571 -7.44 1.51 -23.98
N LYS A 572 -8.10 1.57 -25.15
CA LYS A 572 -7.87 0.62 -26.24
C LYS A 572 -6.47 0.76 -26.83
N GLU A 573 -6.04 1.98 -27.12
CA GLU A 573 -4.72 2.26 -27.70
C GLU A 573 -3.59 1.78 -26.77
N LEU A 574 -3.73 2.04 -25.47
CA LEU A 574 -2.80 1.57 -24.45
C LEU A 574 -2.77 0.04 -24.34
N LEU A 575 -3.92 -0.64 -24.34
CA LEU A 575 -3.97 -2.12 -24.34
C LEU A 575 -3.31 -2.73 -25.58
N ASP A 576 -3.44 -2.08 -26.74
CA ASP A 576 -2.84 -2.52 -27.98
C ASP A 576 -1.31 -2.30 -27.99
N ALA A 577 -0.83 -1.16 -27.49
CA ALA A 577 0.60 -0.87 -27.32
C ALA A 577 1.24 -1.78 -26.27
N ALA A 578 0.59 -1.99 -25.12
CA ALA A 578 1.13 -2.83 -24.06
C ALA A 578 1.35 -4.29 -24.50
N TRP A 579 0.52 -4.80 -25.41
CA TRP A 579 0.60 -6.19 -25.85
C TRP A 579 1.91 -6.52 -26.56
N SER A 580 2.57 -5.55 -27.23
CA SER A 580 3.86 -5.79 -27.88
C SER A 580 5.01 -5.98 -26.89
N LYS A 581 4.81 -5.65 -25.62
CA LYS A 581 5.76 -5.86 -24.52
C LYS A 581 5.55 -7.19 -23.78
N ASN A 582 4.67 -8.07 -24.26
CA ASN A 582 4.54 -9.42 -23.72
C ASN A 582 5.72 -10.30 -24.17
N ASP A 583 6.56 -10.72 -23.24
CA ASP A 583 7.79 -11.47 -23.51
C ASP A 583 7.63 -13.01 -23.38
N GLY A 584 6.43 -13.48 -23.04
CA GLY A 584 6.15 -14.88 -22.77
C GLY A 584 6.01 -15.22 -21.29
N ILE A 585 6.58 -14.41 -20.40
CA ILE A 585 6.47 -14.48 -18.93
C ILE A 585 5.44 -13.47 -18.44
N GLY A 586 5.45 -12.27 -18.99
CA GLY A 586 4.49 -11.20 -18.68
C GLY A 586 4.62 -10.03 -19.65
N ILE A 587 3.85 -8.97 -19.40
CA ILE A 587 4.06 -7.67 -20.05
C ILE A 587 5.02 -6.88 -19.19
N ALA A 588 6.23 -6.60 -19.67
CA ALA A 588 7.28 -5.92 -18.92
C ALA A 588 8.08 -4.95 -19.81
N ALA A 589 8.69 -3.95 -19.19
CA ALA A 589 9.55 -2.98 -19.87
C ALA A 589 10.87 -2.82 -19.12
N GLU A 590 11.87 -2.29 -19.79
CA GLU A 590 13.11 -1.87 -19.13
C GLU A 590 12.84 -0.67 -18.21
N GLU A 591 13.42 -0.71 -17.02
CA GLU A 591 13.36 0.34 -16.02
C GLU A 591 14.76 0.64 -15.47
N GLU A 592 15.06 1.92 -15.33
CA GLU A 592 16.33 2.41 -14.80
C GLU A 592 16.20 2.74 -13.31
N HIS A 593 17.20 2.34 -12.53
CA HIS A 593 17.18 2.40 -11.05
C HIS A 593 18.36 3.22 -10.52
N GLU A 594 18.20 4.53 -10.47
CA GLU A 594 19.20 5.44 -9.87
C GLU A 594 19.40 5.16 -8.38
N ASP A 595 18.32 4.80 -7.69
CA ASP A 595 18.24 4.50 -6.27
C ASP A 595 19.01 3.22 -5.87
N TYR A 596 19.38 2.34 -6.81
CA TYR A 596 20.11 1.11 -6.49
C TYR A 596 21.54 1.34 -5.98
N ILE A 597 22.00 2.60 -5.96
CA ILE A 597 23.17 3.00 -5.16
C ILE A 597 22.99 2.67 -3.67
N ARG A 598 21.75 2.64 -3.18
CA ARG A 598 21.38 2.39 -1.79
C ARG A 598 21.60 0.95 -1.34
N TYR A 599 21.84 0.02 -2.27
CA TYR A 599 22.40 -1.30 -1.92
C TYR A 599 23.78 -1.19 -1.23
N PHE A 600 24.56 -0.17 -1.59
CA PHE A 600 25.95 0.04 -1.17
C PHE A 600 26.11 1.17 -0.14
N THR A 601 25.15 2.08 -0.06
CA THR A 601 25.18 3.24 0.84
C THR A 601 25.06 2.80 2.29
N LYS A 602 25.87 3.38 3.18
CA LYS A 602 25.80 3.11 4.62
C LYS A 602 24.82 4.06 5.29
N GLU A 603 23.59 3.61 5.43
CA GLU A 603 22.47 4.39 5.97
C GLU A 603 21.53 3.60 6.91
N ILE A 604 21.76 2.31 7.12
CA ILE A 604 20.98 1.50 8.07
C ILE A 604 21.50 1.76 9.49
N TYR A 605 20.72 2.49 10.28
CA TYR A 605 21.09 2.87 11.64
C TYR A 605 21.06 1.72 12.66
N PHE A 606 22.07 1.69 13.52
CA PHE A 606 22.11 0.89 14.75
C PHE A 606 22.54 1.78 15.94
N PRO A 607 21.80 1.76 17.08
CA PRO A 607 22.16 2.53 18.26
C PRO A 607 23.51 2.12 18.85
N ASN A 608 24.22 3.08 19.46
CA ASN A 608 25.48 2.79 20.14
C ASN A 608 25.32 1.70 21.23
N GLY A 609 26.26 0.75 21.26
CA GLY A 609 26.24 -0.37 22.20
C GLY A 609 25.28 -1.50 21.84
N TRP A 610 24.54 -1.40 20.73
CA TRP A 610 23.73 -2.50 20.21
C TRP A 610 24.58 -3.44 19.35
N SER A 611 24.50 -4.75 19.60
CA SER A 611 25.10 -5.78 18.75
C SER A 611 24.30 -7.07 18.87
N GLY A 612 24.04 -7.71 17.73
CA GLY A 612 23.25 -8.94 17.66
C GLY A 612 23.60 -9.80 16.46
N ARG A 613 22.84 -10.89 16.26
CA ARG A 613 22.90 -11.71 15.03
C ARG A 613 21.60 -11.60 14.25
N ASN A 614 21.67 -11.38 12.95
CA ASN A 614 20.48 -11.45 12.09
C ASN A 614 20.17 -12.90 11.70
N GLY A 615 19.08 -13.11 10.94
CA GLY A 615 18.68 -14.44 10.46
C GLY A 615 19.70 -15.11 9.54
N GLN A 616 20.47 -14.33 8.78
CA GLN A 616 21.50 -14.86 7.88
C GLN A 616 22.79 -15.25 8.61
N GLY A 617 22.85 -15.02 9.93
CA GLY A 617 23.89 -15.49 10.83
C GLY A 617 25.05 -14.50 11.05
N ASN A 618 25.09 -13.36 10.34
CA ASN A 618 26.13 -12.35 10.54
C ASN A 618 25.87 -11.50 11.79
N THR A 619 26.97 -11.00 12.38
CA THR A 619 26.90 -10.03 13.48
C THR A 619 26.54 -8.66 12.90
N ILE A 620 25.57 -7.99 13.52
CA ILE A 620 25.09 -6.65 13.13
C ILE A 620 25.20 -5.70 14.32
N PRO A 621 25.63 -4.44 14.11
CA PRO A 621 26.07 -3.85 12.83
C PRO A 621 27.43 -4.39 12.32
N GLY A 622 28.20 -5.08 13.17
CA GLY A 622 29.52 -5.60 12.78
C GLY A 622 30.60 -4.51 12.67
N PRO A 623 31.80 -4.85 12.17
CA PRO A 623 32.95 -3.93 12.23
C PRO A 623 32.98 -2.88 11.11
N ASN A 624 32.27 -3.11 10.00
CA ASN A 624 32.32 -2.24 8.82
C ASN A 624 31.23 -1.17 8.88
N THR A 625 31.43 -0.19 9.74
CA THR A 625 30.44 0.86 10.00
C THR A 625 30.98 2.26 9.70
N VAL A 626 30.08 3.23 9.58
CA VAL A 626 30.40 4.66 9.70
C VAL A 626 29.58 5.26 10.85
N PRO A 627 30.07 6.29 11.55
CA PRO A 627 29.27 6.98 12.56
C PRO A 627 27.96 7.51 11.97
N SER A 628 26.90 7.49 12.79
CA SER A 628 25.64 8.13 12.42
C SER A 628 25.80 9.64 12.23
N ASP A 629 24.93 10.26 11.42
CA ASP A 629 24.95 11.71 11.20
C ASP A 629 24.44 12.45 12.45
N PRO A 630 25.27 13.30 13.10
CA PRO A 630 24.84 14.08 14.26
C PRO A 630 23.65 15.01 13.96
N ALA A 631 23.42 15.41 12.70
CA ALA A 631 22.29 16.24 12.30
C ALA A 631 20.95 15.51 12.44
N LYS A 632 20.93 14.17 12.35
CA LYS A 632 19.74 13.33 12.59
C LYS A 632 19.48 13.06 14.07
N GLY A 633 20.37 13.53 14.97
CA GLY A 633 20.17 13.55 16.43
C GLY A 633 20.46 12.22 17.16
N GLY A 634 20.71 11.13 16.44
CA GLY A 634 21.12 9.85 17.01
C GLY A 634 22.61 9.78 17.36
N ASN A 635 22.97 8.73 18.09
CA ASN A 635 24.36 8.40 18.39
C ASN A 635 24.55 6.89 18.24
N GLY A 636 25.03 6.50 17.08
CA GLY A 636 25.20 5.11 16.68
C GLY A 636 26.04 5.02 15.42
N VAL A 637 25.69 4.05 14.58
CA VAL A 637 26.44 3.74 13.37
C VAL A 637 25.51 3.37 12.22
N TYR A 638 25.98 3.53 10.99
CA TYR A 638 25.34 3.02 9.79
C TYR A 638 26.10 1.86 9.16
N ILE A 639 25.35 0.91 8.60
CA ILE A 639 25.82 -0.11 7.66
C ILE A 639 25.03 -0.04 6.36
N SER A 640 25.51 -0.71 5.32
CA SER A 640 24.81 -0.81 4.04
C SER A 640 23.81 -1.97 3.99
N HIS A 641 22.86 -1.87 3.06
CA HIS A 641 21.90 -2.92 2.76
C HIS A 641 22.58 -4.26 2.47
N ALA A 642 23.63 -4.27 1.65
CA ALA A 642 24.38 -5.49 1.31
C ALA A 642 25.25 -6.04 2.45
N GLU A 643 25.63 -5.21 3.43
CA GLU A 643 26.31 -5.66 4.66
C GLU A 643 25.33 -6.28 5.65
N LEU A 644 24.12 -5.73 5.77
CA LEU A 644 23.06 -6.30 6.59
C LEU A 644 22.62 -7.67 6.03
N ARG A 645 22.54 -7.80 4.70
CA ARG A 645 21.97 -8.96 4.00
C ARG A 645 23.02 -9.67 3.13
N PRO A 646 24.06 -10.31 3.70
CA PRO A 646 25.19 -10.83 2.91
C PRO A 646 24.80 -11.87 1.84
N LYS A 647 23.69 -12.61 2.00
CA LYS A 647 23.22 -13.56 0.98
C LYS A 647 22.80 -12.89 -0.33
N ILE A 648 22.50 -11.58 -0.35
CA ILE A 648 22.15 -10.86 -1.60
C ILE A 648 23.29 -10.93 -2.63
N LYS A 649 24.53 -11.13 -2.17
CA LYS A 649 25.70 -11.27 -3.05
C LYS A 649 25.73 -12.59 -3.82
N ASN A 650 24.87 -13.54 -3.46
CA ASN A 650 24.68 -14.80 -4.18
C ASN A 650 23.62 -14.69 -5.29
N ASP A 651 22.93 -13.54 -5.39
CA ASP A 651 21.93 -13.30 -6.41
C ASP A 651 22.57 -13.33 -7.82
N PRO A 652 21.95 -13.96 -8.82
CA PRO A 652 22.48 -14.00 -10.19
C PRO A 652 22.75 -12.63 -10.81
N MET A 653 21.98 -11.60 -10.42
CA MET A 653 22.13 -10.23 -10.91
C MET A 653 23.05 -9.36 -10.06
N TRP A 654 23.52 -9.86 -8.91
CA TRP A 654 24.46 -9.11 -8.07
C TRP A 654 25.77 -8.73 -8.81
N PRO A 655 26.43 -9.63 -9.58
CA PRO A 655 27.64 -9.27 -10.31
C PRO A 655 27.43 -8.13 -11.33
N TYR A 656 26.26 -8.08 -11.96
CA TYR A 656 25.90 -6.98 -12.86
C TYR A 656 25.77 -5.66 -12.09
N LEU A 657 24.99 -5.65 -11.01
CA LEU A 657 24.76 -4.45 -10.22
C LEU A 657 26.06 -3.92 -9.59
N GLU A 658 26.87 -4.82 -9.01
CA GLU A 658 28.17 -4.45 -8.41
C GLU A 658 29.14 -3.90 -9.47
N ASN A 659 29.16 -4.47 -10.68
CA ASN A 659 29.96 -3.93 -11.77
C ASN A 659 29.47 -2.55 -12.23
N LYS A 660 28.15 -2.36 -12.36
CA LYS A 660 27.58 -1.05 -12.68
C LYS A 660 27.96 -0.02 -11.63
N TYR A 661 27.80 -0.34 -10.34
CA TYR A 661 28.22 0.54 -9.24
C TYR A 661 29.69 0.94 -9.38
N GLN A 662 30.59 -0.02 -9.61
CA GLN A 662 32.03 0.27 -9.71
C GLN A 662 32.42 1.10 -10.95
N THR A 663 31.66 1.00 -12.04
CA THR A 663 32.04 1.58 -13.34
C THR A 663 31.28 2.85 -13.69
N SER A 664 30.12 3.09 -13.07
CA SER A 664 29.25 4.21 -13.39
C SER A 664 29.00 5.14 -12.21
N TRP A 665 28.91 4.65 -10.97
CA TRP A 665 28.71 5.54 -9.82
C TRP A 665 29.98 6.33 -9.47
N ASN A 666 29.85 7.66 -9.42
CA ASN A 666 30.92 8.55 -8.97
C ASN A 666 30.57 9.13 -7.58
N PRO A 667 31.28 8.70 -6.51
CA PRO A 667 30.98 9.15 -5.16
C PRO A 667 31.33 10.63 -4.90
N ASN A 668 32.07 11.30 -5.78
CA ASN A 668 32.38 12.72 -5.63
C ASN A 668 31.24 13.61 -6.14
N THR A 669 30.54 13.17 -7.20
CA THR A 669 29.42 13.91 -7.80
C THR A 669 28.07 13.41 -7.30
N GLY A 670 28.01 12.20 -6.75
CA GLY A 670 26.77 11.56 -6.31
C GLY A 670 25.88 11.16 -7.48
N LYS A 671 26.48 10.83 -8.63
CA LYS A 671 25.76 10.51 -9.87
C LYS A 671 26.30 9.24 -10.53
N TRP A 672 25.43 8.59 -11.28
CA TRP A 672 25.78 7.56 -12.24
C TRP A 672 26.22 8.20 -13.56
N GLU A 673 27.51 8.24 -13.85
CA GLU A 673 28.10 8.96 -14.98
C GLU A 673 28.18 8.13 -16.27
N ASN A 674 28.10 6.79 -16.16
CA ASN A 674 28.20 5.86 -17.29
C ASN A 674 26.95 4.95 -17.41
N GLY A 675 25.78 5.56 -17.22
CA GLY A 675 24.46 4.93 -17.32
C GLY A 675 23.98 4.25 -16.03
N LEU A 676 22.66 4.17 -15.89
CA LEU A 676 21.99 3.62 -14.72
C LEU A 676 22.00 2.07 -14.71
N PRO A 677 21.81 1.42 -13.55
CA PRO A 677 21.36 0.04 -13.48
C PRO A 677 20.00 -0.11 -14.17
N THR A 678 19.85 -1.12 -15.03
CA THR A 678 18.63 -1.33 -15.82
C THR A 678 18.15 -2.77 -15.63
N PHE A 679 16.85 -2.94 -15.37
CA PHE A 679 16.22 -4.22 -15.11
C PHE A 679 14.91 -4.36 -15.89
N VAL A 680 14.45 -5.60 -16.05
CA VAL A 680 13.10 -5.93 -16.55
C VAL A 680 12.48 -6.79 -15.47
N TYR A 681 11.40 -6.32 -14.85
CA TYR A 681 10.77 -7.03 -13.74
C TYR A 681 9.39 -7.57 -14.07
N HIS A 682 9.11 -8.74 -13.51
CA HIS A 682 7.84 -9.44 -13.56
C HIS A 682 7.17 -9.42 -12.19
N ARG A 683 6.77 -8.21 -11.76
CA ARG A 683 6.04 -8.01 -10.51
C ARG A 683 4.65 -8.63 -10.57
N PHE A 684 4.28 -9.44 -9.59
CA PHE A 684 3.02 -10.18 -9.59
C PHE A 684 1.81 -9.25 -9.68
N TRP A 685 1.76 -8.21 -8.84
CA TRP A 685 0.65 -7.25 -8.83
C TRP A 685 0.51 -6.55 -10.19
N SER A 686 1.62 -6.15 -10.82
CA SER A 686 1.62 -5.44 -12.11
C SER A 686 1.06 -6.33 -13.23
N GLN A 687 1.40 -7.62 -13.23
CA GLN A 687 0.86 -8.56 -14.21
C GLN A 687 -0.63 -8.83 -14.01
N VAL A 688 -1.09 -8.89 -12.75
CA VAL A 688 -2.53 -8.97 -12.47
C VAL A 688 -3.24 -7.70 -12.91
N ASP A 689 -2.67 -6.51 -12.65
CA ASP A 689 -3.24 -5.24 -13.08
C ASP A 689 -3.40 -5.19 -14.61
N MET A 690 -2.40 -5.65 -15.36
CA MET A 690 -2.47 -5.76 -16.82
C MET A 690 -3.50 -6.81 -17.28
N ALA A 691 -3.50 -8.01 -16.69
CA ALA A 691 -4.44 -9.07 -17.05
C ALA A 691 -5.89 -8.61 -16.83
N THR A 692 -6.18 -8.05 -15.65
CA THR A 692 -7.51 -7.52 -15.31
C THR A 692 -7.91 -6.33 -16.18
N ALA A 693 -6.97 -5.50 -16.64
CA ALA A 693 -7.27 -4.42 -17.60
C ALA A 693 -7.85 -4.96 -18.92
N TYR A 694 -7.25 -6.02 -19.49
CA TYR A 694 -7.82 -6.66 -20.68
C TYR A 694 -9.21 -7.23 -20.42
N ALA A 695 -9.39 -7.91 -19.28
CA ALA A 695 -10.65 -8.52 -18.90
C ALA A 695 -11.77 -7.49 -18.67
N GLU A 696 -11.48 -6.40 -17.97
CA GLU A 696 -12.47 -5.35 -17.69
C GLU A 696 -12.85 -4.59 -18.96
N TYR A 697 -11.89 -4.31 -19.85
CA TYR A 697 -12.21 -3.74 -21.16
C TYR A 697 -13.15 -4.66 -21.95
N ASP A 698 -12.86 -5.96 -22.02
CA ASP A 698 -13.72 -6.95 -22.66
C ASP A 698 -15.13 -6.96 -22.04
N ARG A 699 -15.22 -7.01 -20.71
CA ARG A 699 -16.47 -7.09 -19.96
C ARG A 699 -17.36 -5.86 -20.12
N LEU A 700 -16.79 -4.66 -20.02
CA LEU A 700 -17.53 -3.41 -19.89
C LEU A 700 -17.68 -2.66 -21.22
N ILE A 701 -16.70 -2.81 -22.10
CA ILE A 701 -16.62 -2.06 -23.37
C ILE A 701 -16.74 -2.99 -24.58
N GLY A 702 -16.25 -4.23 -24.52
CA GLY A 702 -16.08 -5.13 -25.68
C GLY A 702 -17.31 -5.39 -26.56
N ASN A 703 -18.52 -5.13 -26.05
CA ASN A 703 -19.79 -5.23 -26.78
C ASN A 703 -20.37 -3.87 -27.25
N ALA A 704 -19.58 -2.78 -27.19
CA ALA A 704 -20.03 -1.40 -27.38
C ALA A 704 -19.46 -0.70 -28.62
#